data_AF-A0A327NNS5-F1
#
_entry.id   AF-A0A327NNS5-F1
#
_cell.length_a   1.000
_cell.length_b   1.000
_cell.length_c   1.000
_cell.angle_alpha   90.00
_cell.angle_beta   90.00
_cell.angle_gamma   90.00
#
_symmetry.space_group_name_H-M   'P 1'
#
loop_
_entity.id
_entity.type
_entity.pdbx_description
1 polymer ?
#
loop_
_entity_poly.entity_id
_entity_poly.type
_entity_poly.pdbx_seq_one_letter_code
_entity_poly.pdbx_strand_id
1 'polypeptide(L)'
;MNIYRHFLICALLSVWMICAATFSAKAQTAALQLSTQFDCASGNYLATIQIRASDATSFSIGTSSVFLTYDPSSLTFVGYQSLNFDTATLCGGQSLWENHSFDGSSPGLFNLTLMLNSNSISCPLISNSNWVDIGTITFGVRNPDGNPSLQFSTAFTSFNAVPANNGIIQIQQGQYVGVDQSGVLHCSPICSLTATATPGLCQSATNQYSLTGMVSLSNTTAGSLIITDGSVSTTLSVTANQSAASFTLAGLPSDGLVHTLSATLSGCGSSSTTYTAPRSCSVATVCSMSAVATAGICTSASNTYPTSAVIRLTNPIAGILTISSSGQSQTFVTTAVSSASFTASFAGLVADGLSHTITASLPGCSTTSATYTAPASCSVAPVCSLTATVTPGSCQPATNQYTLTGMVSLSNATAGSLIITDGSVSTTLSVTANQPAASFTLTSLISDGLAHTLSATLSGCGSSSTTYTAPSSCSVAPVCSMSTIAVSGLCTTTSNTYSASAVIRLTNPIAGILTVTTGTQSQTFITVAGSSASFTANFTGLTADGLSHTVTASLPGCSTTSAAYTAPAACSVAPACSASVVVTASSCIPTTNTYSTTVSVTLTNATATGKLTITDGPQSATFIISSTGTTTYTAVFVGLSSDGSTHTVTASLPGCSTVTQTYTAPGYCFQYIGSQVVLDGFVDKSKAKSGEVLTYTLVLTNTGTTTAANVIVMDSLMNGLRYLTNSATAPVGTTFTQGIPISTWHVTGLTAGQSLSLTFQAVADSSGILYNKAMIPGDTAIVCTSVPVMVCTGDTYLFQLTAASGRSSYKWFKDNIEIIGQTTNVLNVTAPGTYSLAVDNVSGKCPDFSCCPFIVEEDTLPTFKVVAIPVTCVGNVAQANGKIVLSSFNAAYTYQYSLGANFNEAASLSGSPKLIPADGVLANNLPNQAVGQPYTIRVYNASGCYTDTTVLLLPCVCGCQEHICVPFITQRTKRAIRIGDAR
;
A
#
# COMPACT_ATOMS: atom_id res chain seq x y z
N MET A 1 96.45 -3.40 -23.12
CA MET A 1 95.22 -3.11 -23.91
C MET A 1 94.04 -4.01 -23.48
N ASN A 2 93.83 -4.24 -22.18
CA ASN A 2 92.69 -5.01 -21.66
C ASN A 2 92.07 -4.43 -20.36
N ILE A 3 92.70 -3.42 -19.73
CA ILE A 3 92.19 -2.81 -18.49
C ILE A 3 91.31 -1.57 -18.76
N TYR A 4 91.57 -0.82 -19.83
CA TYR A 4 90.72 0.32 -20.24
C TYR A 4 89.37 -0.07 -20.83
N ARG A 5 89.22 -1.31 -21.31
CA ARG A 5 87.96 -1.82 -21.88
C ARG A 5 86.97 -2.28 -20.80
N HIS A 6 87.44 -2.72 -19.64
CA HIS A 6 86.57 -3.12 -18.53
C HIS A 6 86.04 -1.92 -17.72
N PHE A 7 86.82 -0.85 -17.56
CA PHE A 7 86.35 0.36 -16.87
C PHE A 7 85.29 1.13 -17.66
N LEU A 8 85.40 1.18 -19.00
CA LEU A 8 84.40 1.87 -19.83
C LEU A 8 83.07 1.08 -19.90
N ILE A 9 83.12 -0.26 -19.85
CA ILE A 9 81.92 -1.11 -19.87
C ILE A 9 81.20 -1.08 -18.50
N CYS A 10 81.92 -1.05 -17.37
CA CYS A 10 81.29 -0.87 -16.06
C CYS A 10 80.70 0.54 -15.84
N ALA A 11 81.33 1.59 -16.38
CA ALA A 11 80.80 2.95 -16.32
C ALA A 11 79.58 3.15 -17.24
N LEU A 12 79.54 2.51 -18.41
CA LEU A 12 78.38 2.56 -19.30
C LEU A 12 77.22 1.67 -18.81
N LEU A 13 77.47 0.51 -18.17
CA LEU A 13 76.40 -0.29 -17.57
C LEU A 13 75.82 0.34 -16.29
N SER A 14 76.62 1.06 -15.49
CA SER A 14 76.10 1.78 -14.32
C SER A 14 75.30 3.03 -14.72
N VAL A 15 75.68 3.73 -15.79
CA VAL A 15 74.89 4.85 -16.34
C VAL A 15 73.62 4.36 -17.06
N TRP A 16 73.60 3.15 -17.63
CA TRP A 16 72.37 2.56 -18.20
C TRP A 16 71.44 1.92 -17.16
N MET A 17 71.96 1.31 -16.09
CA MET A 17 71.13 0.80 -14.98
C MET A 17 70.57 1.92 -14.07
N ILE A 18 71.20 3.09 -14.05
CA ILE A 18 70.70 4.25 -13.30
C ILE A 18 69.70 5.09 -14.13
N CYS A 19 69.62 4.90 -15.45
CA CYS A 19 68.65 5.57 -16.33
C CYS A 19 67.47 4.72 -16.83
N ALA A 20 67.36 3.44 -16.43
CA ALA A 20 66.28 2.54 -16.85
C ALA A 20 65.39 2.03 -15.71
N ALA A 21 65.47 2.63 -14.53
CA ALA A 21 64.37 2.61 -13.57
C ALA A 21 63.59 3.92 -13.72
N THR A 22 62.95 4.11 -14.87
CA THR A 22 61.70 4.85 -14.85
C THR A 22 60.78 4.04 -13.95
N PHE A 23 60.66 4.44 -12.69
CA PHE A 23 59.47 4.13 -11.92
C PHE A 23 58.32 4.68 -12.76
N SER A 24 57.76 3.83 -13.62
CA SER A 24 56.42 4.05 -14.12
C SER A 24 55.55 3.92 -12.88
N ALA A 25 55.36 5.04 -12.19
CA ALA A 25 54.35 5.19 -11.18
C ALA A 25 53.03 4.93 -11.90
N LYS A 26 52.60 3.66 -11.93
CA LYS A 26 51.27 3.32 -12.39
C LYS A 26 50.31 4.06 -11.48
N ALA A 27 49.45 4.88 -12.07
CA ALA A 27 48.38 5.52 -11.32
C ALA A 27 47.54 4.42 -10.67
N GLN A 28 47.41 4.50 -9.35
CA GLN A 28 46.54 3.61 -8.60
C GLN A 28 45.09 3.96 -8.93
N THR A 29 44.28 2.96 -9.28
CA THR A 29 42.87 3.14 -9.62
C THR A 29 42.00 2.46 -8.56
N ALA A 30 40.87 3.08 -8.22
CA ALA A 30 39.92 2.58 -7.24
C ALA A 30 38.54 2.39 -7.88
N ALA A 31 37.83 1.33 -7.48
CA ALA A 31 36.43 1.11 -7.82
C ALA A 31 35.54 1.46 -6.62
N LEU A 32 34.36 2.03 -6.90
CA LEU A 32 33.33 2.34 -5.92
C LEU A 32 32.05 1.57 -6.24
N GLN A 33 31.32 1.16 -5.20
CA GLN A 33 29.95 0.65 -5.33
C GLN A 33 29.11 1.07 -4.12
N LEU A 34 27.79 0.91 -4.25
CA LEU A 34 26.84 1.12 -3.17
C LEU A 34 26.19 -0.22 -2.80
N SER A 35 26.26 -0.57 -1.54
CA SER A 35 25.42 -1.62 -0.96
C SER A 35 24.23 -0.93 -0.31
N THR A 36 23.05 -1.03 -0.93
CA THR A 36 21.84 -0.37 -0.43
C THR A 36 20.90 -1.36 0.23
N GLN A 37 20.35 -1.00 1.38
CA GLN A 37 19.35 -1.78 2.09
C GLN A 37 18.24 -0.85 2.57
N PHE A 38 16.99 -1.20 2.29
CA PHE A 38 15.85 -0.54 2.94
C PHE A 38 15.58 -1.21 4.29
N ASP A 39 15.71 -0.46 5.39
CA ASP A 39 15.38 -0.93 6.73
C ASP A 39 13.88 -0.74 6.98
N CYS A 40 13.14 -1.82 6.80
CA CYS A 40 11.69 -1.88 6.99
C CYS A 40 11.22 -1.49 8.39
N ALA A 41 12.06 -1.66 9.42
CA ALA A 41 11.69 -1.39 10.80
C ALA A 41 11.76 0.11 11.11
N SER A 42 12.72 0.83 10.51
CA SER A 42 12.91 2.26 10.72
C SER A 42 12.34 3.13 9.59
N GLY A 43 11.94 2.54 8.46
CA GLY A 43 11.44 3.27 7.29
C GLY A 43 12.53 4.03 6.53
N ASN A 44 13.80 3.71 6.80
CA ASN A 44 14.95 4.39 6.22
C ASN A 44 15.58 3.56 5.09
N TYR A 45 16.01 4.24 4.04
CA TYR A 45 16.83 3.69 2.97
C TYR A 45 18.31 3.95 3.28
N LEU A 46 19.05 2.88 3.58
CA LEU A 46 20.47 2.94 3.90
C LEU A 46 21.29 2.64 2.64
N ALA A 47 22.33 3.44 2.40
CA ALA A 47 23.29 3.23 1.33
C ALA A 47 24.71 3.20 1.91
N THR A 48 25.33 2.03 1.91
CA THR A 48 26.72 1.83 2.34
C THR A 48 27.65 2.02 1.15
N ILE A 49 28.56 2.99 1.26
CA ILE A 49 29.62 3.26 0.28
C ILE A 49 30.72 2.22 0.47
N GLN A 50 31.12 1.58 -0.63
CA GLN A 50 32.18 0.57 -0.62
C GLN A 50 33.27 0.90 -1.64
N ILE A 51 34.52 0.57 -1.31
CA ILE A 51 35.70 0.80 -2.14
C ILE A 51 36.55 -0.48 -2.30
N ARG A 52 37.26 -0.60 -3.42
CA ARG A 52 38.33 -1.60 -3.64
C ARG A 52 39.36 -1.10 -4.65
N ALA A 53 40.54 -1.72 -4.72
CA ALA A 53 41.48 -1.46 -5.83
C ALA A 53 40.91 -2.03 -7.14
N SER A 54 41.05 -1.30 -8.26
CA SER A 54 40.62 -1.80 -9.57
C SER A 54 41.68 -2.60 -10.34
N ASP A 55 42.93 -2.62 -9.87
CA ASP A 55 44.01 -3.45 -10.43
C ASP A 55 44.69 -4.32 -9.36
N ALA A 56 45.57 -5.23 -9.78
CA ALA A 56 46.24 -6.21 -8.89
C ALA A 56 47.21 -5.58 -7.88
N THR A 57 47.39 -4.26 -7.89
CA THR A 57 48.24 -3.55 -6.95
C THR A 57 47.38 -2.84 -5.92
N SER A 58 47.65 -3.10 -4.65
CA SER A 58 46.92 -2.49 -3.56
C SER A 58 47.41 -1.05 -3.36
N PHE A 59 46.50 -0.14 -2.99
CA PHE A 59 46.79 1.30 -2.97
C PHE A 59 46.58 1.94 -1.59
N SER A 60 47.37 2.99 -1.33
CA SER A 60 47.23 3.86 -0.17
C SER A 60 46.28 4.99 -0.56
N ILE A 61 45.18 5.14 0.17
CA ILE A 61 44.29 6.29 0.01
C ILE A 61 44.92 7.48 0.79
N GLY A 62 44.75 8.70 0.30
CA GLY A 62 45.06 10.01 0.89
C GLY A 62 43.81 10.90 0.83
N THR A 63 43.95 12.22 0.81
CA THR A 63 42.77 13.12 0.71
C THR A 63 42.00 12.87 -0.58
N SER A 64 40.72 12.52 -0.42
CA SER A 64 39.85 12.03 -1.48
C SER A 64 38.44 12.58 -1.29
N SER A 65 37.69 12.82 -2.35
CA SER A 65 36.30 13.29 -2.29
C SER A 65 35.40 12.36 -3.07
N VAL A 66 34.28 11.96 -2.47
CA VAL A 66 33.25 11.11 -3.04
C VAL A 66 31.97 11.93 -3.15
N PHE A 67 31.50 12.11 -4.39
CA PHE A 67 30.32 12.90 -4.65
C PHE A 67 29.18 12.00 -5.14
N LEU A 68 28.01 12.15 -4.54
CA LEU A 68 26.80 11.40 -4.87
C LEU A 68 25.64 12.34 -5.19
N THR A 69 24.83 11.94 -6.15
CA THR A 69 23.53 12.56 -6.44
C THR A 69 22.43 11.58 -6.10
N TYR A 70 21.35 12.07 -5.51
CA TYR A 70 20.15 11.27 -5.25
C TYR A 70 18.88 11.99 -5.73
N ASP A 71 17.82 11.26 -6.07
CA ASP A 71 16.54 11.85 -6.43
C ASP A 71 15.79 12.41 -5.20
N PRO A 72 15.67 13.74 -5.05
CA PRO A 72 15.00 14.34 -3.90
C PRO A 72 13.47 14.17 -3.93
N SER A 73 12.90 13.72 -5.06
CA SER A 73 11.48 13.40 -5.14
C SER A 73 11.14 12.05 -4.49
N SER A 74 12.10 11.13 -4.46
CA SER A 74 11.98 9.78 -3.89
C SER A 74 12.62 9.65 -2.50
N LEU A 75 13.73 10.36 -2.25
CA LEU A 75 14.53 10.25 -1.02
C LEU A 75 14.78 11.61 -0.36
N THR A 76 14.93 11.64 0.96
CA THR A 76 15.35 12.81 1.74
C THR A 76 16.55 12.44 2.59
N PHE A 77 17.66 13.19 2.54
CA PHE A 77 18.83 12.92 3.36
C PHE A 77 18.48 13.07 4.86
N VAL A 78 18.81 12.04 5.66
CA VAL A 78 18.56 12.01 7.10
C VAL A 78 19.87 12.12 7.88
N GLY A 79 20.91 11.43 7.44
CA GLY A 79 22.20 11.48 8.12
C GLY A 79 23.26 10.61 7.47
N TYR A 80 24.48 10.76 7.97
CA TYR A 80 25.64 9.98 7.56
C TYR A 80 26.30 9.39 8.80
N GLN A 81 26.67 8.12 8.72
CA GLN A 81 27.48 7.42 9.71
C GLN A 81 28.77 6.96 9.05
N SER A 82 29.91 7.44 9.57
CA SER A 82 31.19 6.84 9.21
C SER A 82 31.23 5.42 9.76
N LEU A 83 31.46 4.44 8.87
CA LEU A 83 31.78 3.08 9.28
C LEU A 83 33.28 3.05 9.49
N ASN A 84 33.69 3.28 10.73
CA ASN A 84 35.08 3.11 11.09
C ASN A 84 35.47 1.66 10.81
N PHE A 85 36.40 1.48 9.90
CA PHE A 85 37.14 0.25 9.72
C PHE A 85 37.50 -0.31 11.09
N ASP A 86 37.23 -1.59 11.33
CA ASP A 86 37.64 -2.24 12.56
C ASP A 86 39.15 -2.08 12.74
N THR A 87 39.52 -1.16 13.63
CA THR A 87 40.91 -0.83 13.93
C THR A 87 41.68 -2.06 14.39
N ALA A 88 41.01 -3.10 14.93
CA ALA A 88 41.64 -4.28 15.49
C ALA A 88 42.14 -5.30 14.44
N THR A 89 41.50 -5.38 13.26
CA THR A 89 41.75 -6.50 12.32
C THR A 89 42.60 -6.14 11.11
N LEU A 90 42.66 -4.87 10.68
CA LEU A 90 43.55 -4.44 9.59
C LEU A 90 44.84 -3.77 10.08
N CYS A 91 44.79 -2.84 11.04
CA CYS A 91 45.95 -1.99 11.38
C CYS A 91 46.44 -2.07 12.84
N GLY A 92 46.04 -3.10 13.61
CA GLY A 92 46.53 -3.29 14.97
C GLY A 92 46.16 -2.15 15.96
N GLY A 93 45.03 -1.49 15.78
CA GLY A 93 44.45 -0.52 16.72
C GLY A 93 44.68 0.96 16.41
N GLN A 94 45.19 1.33 15.22
CA GLN A 94 45.40 2.72 14.81
C GLN A 94 44.20 3.30 14.04
N SER A 95 43.81 4.56 14.30
CA SER A 95 42.74 5.24 13.55
C SER A 95 43.26 5.75 12.19
N LEU A 96 42.78 5.14 11.12
CA LEU A 96 43.23 5.38 9.73
C LEU A 96 42.77 6.73 9.13
N TRP A 97 41.75 7.36 9.68
CA TRP A 97 41.01 8.46 9.06
C TRP A 97 40.81 9.62 10.04
N GLU A 98 40.83 10.86 9.54
CA GLU A 98 40.22 11.99 10.27
C GLU A 98 38.68 11.86 10.25
N ASN A 99 37.98 12.68 11.04
CA ASN A 99 36.53 12.80 10.90
C ASN A 99 36.20 13.16 9.44
N HIS A 100 35.50 12.26 8.75
CA HIS A 100 35.00 12.55 7.42
C HIS A 100 34.16 13.83 7.46
N SER A 101 34.47 14.78 6.57
CA SER A 101 33.60 15.94 6.37
C SER A 101 32.56 15.56 5.33
N PHE A 102 31.29 15.82 5.62
CA PHE A 102 30.22 15.59 4.67
C PHE A 102 29.32 16.82 4.55
N ASP A 103 28.75 17.02 3.37
CA ASP A 103 27.70 18.00 3.11
C ASP A 103 26.54 17.32 2.38
N GLY A 104 25.43 17.14 3.10
CA GLY A 104 24.14 16.66 2.58
C GLY A 104 23.02 17.67 2.77
N SER A 105 23.36 18.95 3.03
CA SER A 105 22.38 20.00 3.33
C SER A 105 21.57 20.43 2.10
N SER A 106 22.11 20.15 0.90
CA SER A 106 21.48 20.45 -0.38
C SER A 106 20.65 19.26 -0.86
N PRO A 107 19.32 19.42 -1.04
CA PRO A 107 18.46 18.35 -1.53
C PRO A 107 18.98 17.77 -2.86
N GLY A 108 19.17 16.45 -2.87
CA GLY A 108 19.62 15.68 -4.03
C GLY A 108 21.14 15.58 -4.19
N LEU A 109 21.93 16.17 -3.29
CA LEU A 109 23.39 16.14 -3.32
C LEU A 109 23.97 15.64 -2.00
N PHE A 110 25.02 14.84 -2.10
CA PHE A 110 25.81 14.42 -0.96
C PHE A 110 27.30 14.42 -1.33
N ASN A 111 28.09 15.22 -0.64
CA ASN A 111 29.54 15.25 -0.78
C ASN A 111 30.21 14.69 0.47
N LEU A 112 31.16 13.79 0.30
CA LEU A 112 31.94 13.18 1.37
C LEU A 112 33.43 13.34 1.09
N THR A 113 34.11 14.09 1.95
CA THR A 113 35.56 14.19 1.93
C THR A 113 36.15 13.18 2.90
N LEU A 114 36.96 12.28 2.33
CA LEU A 114 37.71 11.24 3.03
C LEU A 114 39.15 11.72 3.19
N MET A 115 39.65 11.72 4.43
CA MET A 115 41.04 12.07 4.73
C MET A 115 41.69 10.91 5.45
N LEU A 116 42.76 10.35 4.86
CA LEU A 116 43.63 9.42 5.57
C LEU A 116 44.86 10.10 6.13
N ASN A 117 45.25 9.60 7.30
CA ASN A 117 46.51 9.94 7.91
C ASN A 117 47.64 9.15 7.21
N SER A 118 48.39 9.81 6.32
CA SER A 118 49.39 9.20 5.45
C SER A 118 50.68 8.72 6.14
N ASN A 119 50.75 8.72 7.46
CA ASN A 119 52.03 8.68 8.18
C ASN A 119 52.44 7.30 8.74
N SER A 120 51.62 6.24 8.59
CA SER A 120 51.94 4.90 9.12
C SER A 120 52.13 3.84 8.02
N ILE A 121 53.37 3.36 7.88
CA ILE A 121 53.82 2.30 6.95
C ILE A 121 53.18 0.90 7.22
N SER A 122 52.38 0.75 8.27
CA SER A 122 51.95 -0.56 8.80
C SER A 122 50.49 -0.97 8.50
N CYS A 123 49.77 -0.26 7.63
CA CYS A 123 48.39 -0.60 7.31
C CYS A 123 48.26 -1.44 6.03
N PRO A 124 47.40 -2.48 6.00
CA PRO A 124 47.15 -3.27 4.81
C PRO A 124 46.55 -2.37 3.73
N LEU A 125 47.19 -2.36 2.58
CA LEU A 125 46.73 -1.65 1.40
C LEU A 125 45.35 -2.21 0.99
N ILE A 126 44.42 -1.35 0.54
CA ILE A 126 43.15 -1.81 -0.03
C ILE A 126 43.49 -2.62 -1.28
N SER A 127 43.18 -3.91 -1.26
CA SER A 127 43.43 -4.83 -2.37
C SER A 127 42.26 -4.83 -3.35
N ASN A 128 42.43 -5.54 -4.47
CA ASN A 128 41.36 -5.80 -5.42
C ASN A 128 40.49 -7.02 -5.07
N SER A 129 40.81 -7.71 -3.97
CA SER A 129 40.17 -8.99 -3.64
C SER A 129 38.84 -8.83 -2.91
N ASN A 130 38.69 -7.78 -2.08
CA ASN A 130 37.49 -7.57 -1.26
C ASN A 130 37.00 -6.12 -1.40
N TRP A 131 35.67 -5.95 -1.33
CA TRP A 131 35.04 -4.66 -1.13
C TRP A 131 35.12 -4.26 0.34
N VAL A 132 35.27 -2.97 0.57
CA VAL A 132 35.53 -2.39 1.88
C VAL A 132 34.51 -1.29 2.14
N ASP A 133 33.72 -1.43 3.20
CA ASP A 133 32.71 -0.45 3.61
C ASP A 133 33.39 0.76 4.25
N ILE A 134 33.05 1.98 3.80
CA ILE A 134 33.69 3.22 4.29
C ILE A 134 32.71 4.21 4.93
N GLY A 135 31.41 3.96 4.83
CA GLY A 135 30.39 4.77 5.48
C GLY A 135 28.99 4.44 4.99
N THR A 136 28.00 4.78 5.80
CA THR A 136 26.59 4.55 5.51
C THR A 136 25.85 5.88 5.48
N ILE A 137 25.12 6.12 4.40
CA ILE A 137 24.19 7.24 4.24
C ILE A 137 22.79 6.75 4.56
N THR A 138 22.05 7.50 5.36
CA THR A 138 20.65 7.21 5.69
C THR A 138 19.75 8.22 5.00
N PHE A 139 18.75 7.71 4.28
CA PHE A 139 17.71 8.50 3.64
C PHE A 139 16.34 8.14 4.20
N GLY A 140 15.46 9.12 4.36
CA GLY A 140 14.03 8.91 4.55
C GLY A 140 13.36 8.74 3.19
N VAL A 141 12.40 7.82 3.08
CA VAL A 141 11.65 7.59 1.85
C VAL A 141 10.49 8.57 1.73
N ARG A 142 10.46 9.35 0.64
CA ARG A 142 9.42 10.35 0.36
C ARG A 142 8.36 9.82 -0.60
N ASN A 143 8.78 9.04 -1.59
CA ASN A 143 7.90 8.35 -2.52
C ASN A 143 8.32 6.87 -2.62
N PRO A 144 7.64 5.95 -1.93
CA PRO A 144 7.97 4.52 -1.97
C PRO A 144 7.86 3.93 -3.38
N ASP A 145 6.90 4.39 -4.18
CA ASP A 145 6.70 3.95 -5.58
C ASP A 145 7.69 4.61 -6.56
N GLY A 146 8.49 5.56 -6.06
CA GLY A 146 9.51 6.28 -6.80
C GLY A 146 10.65 5.38 -7.26
N ASN A 147 11.48 5.94 -8.13
CA ASN A 147 12.74 5.33 -8.52
C ASN A 147 13.88 6.08 -7.81
N PRO A 148 14.47 5.54 -6.73
CA PRO A 148 15.57 6.18 -6.02
C PRO A 148 16.83 6.15 -6.88
N SER A 149 16.97 7.10 -7.81
CA SER A 149 18.23 7.26 -8.50
C SER A 149 19.26 7.72 -7.47
N LEU A 150 20.25 6.89 -7.16
CA LEU A 150 21.38 7.17 -6.27
C LEU A 150 22.66 6.78 -6.98
N GLN A 151 23.49 7.76 -7.32
CA GLN A 151 24.61 7.56 -8.24
C GLN A 151 25.83 8.36 -7.80
N PHE A 152 27.04 7.82 -8.02
CA PHE A 152 28.27 8.58 -7.87
C PHE A 152 28.45 9.53 -9.06
N SER A 153 28.88 10.77 -8.80
CA SER A 153 29.33 11.66 -9.86
C SER A 153 30.74 11.29 -10.29
N THR A 154 30.89 10.88 -11.54
CA THR A 154 32.18 10.61 -12.17
C THR A 154 33.02 11.87 -12.38
N ALA A 155 32.39 13.05 -12.42
CA ALA A 155 33.06 14.32 -12.63
C ALA A 155 33.65 14.92 -11.34
N PHE A 156 33.06 14.63 -10.19
CA PHE A 156 33.41 15.25 -8.90
C PHE A 156 34.00 14.28 -7.89
N THR A 157 33.96 12.98 -8.15
CA THR A 157 34.62 11.97 -7.32
C THR A 157 36.10 11.86 -7.69
N SER A 158 37.00 11.98 -6.71
CA SER A 158 38.47 11.90 -6.91
C SER A 158 39.18 11.29 -5.70
N PHE A 159 40.32 10.61 -5.93
CA PHE A 159 41.16 10.05 -4.87
C PHE A 159 42.61 10.56 -4.97
N ASN A 160 43.26 10.79 -3.82
CA ASN A 160 44.68 11.15 -3.66
C ASN A 160 45.10 12.50 -4.27
N ALA A 161 44.71 13.60 -3.64
CA ALA A 161 45.16 14.96 -4.01
C ALA A 161 46.60 15.33 -3.57
N VAL A 162 47.55 14.38 -3.44
CA VAL A 162 48.91 14.68 -2.98
C VAL A 162 49.85 15.01 -4.16
N PRO A 163 50.64 16.11 -4.13
CA PRO A 163 51.48 16.58 -5.25
C PRO A 163 52.62 15.65 -5.72
N ALA A 164 52.88 14.51 -5.06
CA ALA A 164 54.01 13.64 -5.37
C ALA A 164 53.71 12.57 -6.44
N ASN A 165 52.46 12.45 -6.90
CA ASN A 165 52.04 11.55 -7.99
C ASN A 165 51.38 12.38 -9.10
N ASN A 166 52.19 13.08 -9.91
CA ASN A 166 51.73 13.94 -11.01
C ASN A 166 51.22 13.16 -12.25
N GLY A 167 50.34 12.20 -12.05
CA GLY A 167 49.53 11.61 -13.10
C GLY A 167 48.10 12.12 -12.98
N ILE A 168 47.71 13.06 -13.84
CA ILE A 168 46.28 13.33 -14.11
C ILE A 168 45.72 12.03 -14.68
N ILE A 169 45.07 11.20 -13.87
CA ILE A 169 44.30 10.06 -14.37
C ILE A 169 42.90 10.05 -13.73
N GLN A 170 41.94 10.20 -14.64
CA GLN A 170 40.52 10.02 -14.50
C GLN A 170 40.20 8.60 -14.03
N ILE A 171 39.23 8.49 -13.11
CA ILE A 171 38.56 7.25 -12.77
C ILE A 171 37.97 6.68 -14.07
N GLN A 172 38.44 5.51 -14.52
CA GLN A 172 37.68 4.74 -15.50
C GLN A 172 36.48 4.09 -14.81
N GLN A 173 35.35 4.15 -15.51
CA GLN A 173 34.05 3.58 -15.16
C GLN A 173 34.16 2.28 -14.33
N GLY A 174 33.90 2.37 -13.02
CA GLY A 174 33.61 1.18 -12.21
C GLY A 174 32.24 0.63 -12.58
N GLN A 175 32.07 -0.70 -12.59
CA GLN A 175 30.76 -1.30 -12.81
C GLN A 175 29.76 -0.83 -11.74
N TYR A 176 28.71 -0.16 -12.23
CA TYR A 176 27.61 0.34 -11.44
C TYR A 176 26.77 -0.83 -10.92
N VAL A 177 26.82 -1.05 -9.61
CA VAL A 177 25.81 -1.84 -8.91
C VAL A 177 25.19 -0.90 -7.89
N GLY A 178 24.07 -0.31 -8.29
CA GLY A 178 23.25 0.61 -7.51
C GLY A 178 21.84 0.54 -8.09
N VAL A 179 20.84 0.38 -7.23
CA VAL A 179 19.51 -0.10 -7.63
C VAL A 179 18.66 1.06 -8.11
N ASP A 180 18.79 1.39 -9.38
CA ASP A 180 17.96 2.38 -10.10
C ASP A 180 16.72 1.67 -10.70
N GLN A 181 15.88 1.09 -9.83
CA GLN A 181 14.65 0.42 -10.24
C GLN A 181 13.46 0.91 -9.41
N SER A 182 12.35 1.20 -10.11
CA SER A 182 11.08 1.53 -9.48
C SER A 182 10.61 0.38 -8.57
N GLY A 183 10.20 0.73 -7.35
CA GLY A 183 9.67 -0.23 -6.36
C GLY A 183 10.71 -0.86 -5.42
N VAL A 184 11.99 -0.46 -5.48
CA VAL A 184 13.05 -0.99 -4.59
C VAL A 184 13.02 -0.36 -3.19
N LEU A 185 12.37 0.81 -3.04
CA LEU A 185 12.09 1.41 -1.73
C LEU A 185 10.91 0.74 -1.01
N HIS A 186 10.37 -0.34 -1.58
CA HIS A 186 9.39 -1.19 -0.92
C HIS A 186 10.08 -2.39 -0.30
N CYS A 187 9.75 -2.68 0.95
CA CYS A 187 10.09 -3.96 1.53
C CYS A 187 9.24 -5.04 0.88
N SER A 188 9.83 -5.88 0.01
CA SER A 188 9.13 -7.07 -0.46
C SER A 188 9.82 -8.37 -0.05
N PRO A 189 9.06 -9.35 0.49
CA PRO A 189 7.63 -9.29 0.64
C PRO A 189 7.24 -9.11 2.10
N ILE A 190 7.02 -7.86 2.50
CA ILE A 190 5.88 -7.65 3.38
C ILE A 190 4.67 -7.64 2.47
N CYS A 191 3.71 -8.43 2.87
CA CYS A 191 2.41 -8.61 2.27
C CYS A 191 1.92 -7.48 1.33
N SER A 192 1.56 -7.81 0.08
CA SER A 192 0.87 -6.86 -0.79
C SER A 192 -0.62 -7.18 -0.88
N LEU A 193 -1.43 -6.15 -1.08
CA LEU A 193 -2.86 -6.34 -1.30
C LEU A 193 -3.35 -5.48 -2.47
N THR A 194 -4.21 -6.05 -3.31
CA THR A 194 -4.84 -5.38 -4.45
C THR A 194 -6.33 -5.61 -4.36
N ALA A 195 -7.11 -4.54 -4.19
CA ALA A 195 -8.57 -4.64 -4.16
C ALA A 195 -9.17 -4.52 -5.56
N THR A 196 -10.08 -5.43 -5.88
CA THR A 196 -11.03 -5.30 -6.99
C THR A 196 -12.41 -5.10 -6.42
N ALA A 197 -13.22 -4.27 -7.07
CA ALA A 197 -14.55 -3.93 -6.61
C ALA A 197 -15.52 -3.96 -7.79
N THR A 198 -16.63 -4.69 -7.61
CA THR A 198 -17.70 -4.82 -8.58
C THR A 198 -18.98 -4.31 -7.93
N PRO A 199 -19.49 -3.13 -8.33
CA PRO A 199 -20.74 -2.62 -7.79
C PRO A 199 -21.89 -3.56 -8.17
N GLY A 200 -22.68 -3.97 -7.19
CA GLY A 200 -23.94 -4.69 -7.41
C GLY A 200 -25.01 -3.79 -8.02
N LEU A 201 -26.17 -4.38 -8.31
CA LEU A 201 -27.32 -3.62 -8.79
C LEU A 201 -27.85 -2.67 -7.70
N CYS A 202 -28.30 -1.49 -8.11
CA CYS A 202 -28.99 -0.56 -7.23
C CYS A 202 -30.29 -1.18 -6.71
N GLN A 203 -30.49 -1.13 -5.39
CA GLN A 203 -31.71 -1.54 -4.71
C GLN A 203 -32.69 -0.36 -4.70
N SER A 204 -33.74 -0.47 -5.50
CA SER A 204 -34.73 0.59 -5.71
C SER A 204 -35.46 1.05 -4.44
N ALA A 205 -35.54 0.21 -3.41
CA ALA A 205 -36.22 0.52 -2.15
C ALA A 205 -35.42 1.47 -1.24
N THR A 206 -34.09 1.44 -1.31
CA THR A 206 -33.20 2.19 -0.40
C THR A 206 -32.30 3.18 -1.14
N ASN A 207 -32.31 3.16 -2.48
CA ASN A 207 -31.34 3.83 -3.34
C ASN A 207 -29.88 3.54 -2.93
N GLN A 208 -29.64 2.30 -2.49
CA GLN A 208 -28.33 1.81 -2.09
C GLN A 208 -27.98 0.55 -2.86
N TYR A 209 -26.71 0.18 -2.90
CA TYR A 209 -26.24 -1.07 -3.48
C TYR A 209 -25.26 -1.75 -2.53
N SER A 210 -24.98 -3.03 -2.83
CA SER A 210 -23.89 -3.75 -2.19
C SER A 210 -22.70 -3.80 -3.14
N LEU A 211 -21.53 -3.42 -2.65
CA LEU A 211 -20.26 -3.58 -3.33
C LEU A 211 -19.66 -4.92 -2.95
N THR A 212 -19.40 -5.78 -3.93
CA THR A 212 -18.67 -7.04 -3.72
C THR A 212 -17.32 -6.95 -4.38
N GLY A 213 -16.36 -7.71 -3.88
CA GLY A 213 -15.02 -7.67 -4.44
C GLY A 213 -14.09 -8.67 -3.81
N MET A 214 -12.88 -8.72 -4.37
CA MET A 214 -11.81 -9.57 -3.88
C MET A 214 -10.59 -8.71 -3.61
N VAL A 215 -10.03 -8.85 -2.43
CA VAL A 215 -8.69 -8.37 -2.11
C VAL A 215 -7.74 -9.53 -2.40
N SER A 216 -6.98 -9.44 -3.48
CA SER A 216 -5.85 -10.34 -3.73
C SER A 216 -4.74 -10.00 -2.75
N LEU A 217 -4.16 -11.02 -2.15
CA LEU A 217 -3.20 -10.92 -1.06
C LEU A 217 -1.94 -11.69 -1.46
N SER A 218 -0.76 -11.15 -1.21
CA SER A 218 0.50 -11.88 -1.32
C SER A 218 1.24 -11.78 0.01
N ASN A 219 1.99 -12.81 0.41
CA ASN A 219 2.90 -12.80 1.57
C ASN A 219 2.33 -12.22 2.89
N THR A 220 1.05 -12.53 3.16
CA THR A 220 0.25 -12.03 4.29
C THR A 220 0.71 -12.53 5.66
N THR A 221 0.68 -11.66 6.66
CA THR A 221 0.66 -12.04 8.09
C THR A 221 -0.78 -12.06 8.62
N ALA A 222 -1.04 -12.84 9.67
CA ALA A 222 -2.37 -12.90 10.26
C ALA A 222 -2.80 -11.54 10.84
N GLY A 223 -4.01 -11.08 10.54
CA GLY A 223 -4.47 -9.75 10.95
C GLY A 223 -5.91 -9.44 10.55
N SER A 224 -6.33 -8.20 10.82
CA SER A 224 -7.67 -7.69 10.47
C SER A 224 -7.57 -6.82 9.22
N LEU A 225 -8.14 -7.29 8.11
CA LEU A 225 -8.27 -6.55 6.86
C LEU A 225 -9.52 -5.66 6.95
N ILE A 226 -9.33 -4.36 6.95
CA ILE A 226 -10.40 -3.37 7.02
C ILE A 226 -10.64 -2.84 5.60
N ILE A 227 -11.85 -3.02 5.08
CA ILE A 227 -12.27 -2.46 3.80
C ILE A 227 -13.27 -1.34 4.07
N THR A 228 -13.02 -0.15 3.53
CA THR A 228 -13.79 1.07 3.77
C THR A 228 -14.09 1.80 2.48
N ASP A 229 -15.30 2.32 2.33
CA ASP A 229 -15.70 3.28 1.31
C ASP A 229 -16.50 4.40 1.99
N GLY A 230 -15.94 5.61 1.97
CA GLY A 230 -16.46 6.75 2.71
C GLY A 230 -16.64 6.44 4.20
N SER A 231 -17.88 6.44 4.67
CA SER A 231 -18.25 6.14 6.07
C SER A 231 -18.62 4.68 6.34
N VAL A 232 -18.67 3.82 5.31
CA VAL A 232 -19.09 2.41 5.43
C VAL A 232 -17.85 1.53 5.44
N SER A 233 -17.68 0.69 6.46
CA SER A 233 -16.54 -0.23 6.57
C SER A 233 -16.95 -1.64 6.97
N THR A 234 -16.12 -2.62 6.62
CA THR A 234 -16.20 -4.01 7.09
C THR A 234 -14.82 -4.51 7.44
N THR A 235 -14.73 -5.48 8.35
CA THR A 235 -13.46 -6.06 8.81
C THR A 235 -13.48 -7.57 8.62
N LEU A 236 -12.44 -8.12 8.00
CA LEU A 236 -12.25 -9.54 7.74
C LEU A 236 -11.00 -10.05 8.46
N SER A 237 -11.07 -11.22 9.08
CA SER A 237 -9.89 -11.91 9.59
C SER A 237 -9.11 -12.54 8.45
N VAL A 238 -7.81 -12.24 8.34
CA VAL A 238 -6.88 -12.83 7.38
C VAL A 238 -5.88 -13.70 8.11
N THR A 239 -5.63 -14.91 7.62
CA THR A 239 -4.59 -15.81 8.15
C THR A 239 -3.26 -15.60 7.42
N ALA A 240 -2.15 -16.02 8.03
CA ALA A 240 -0.84 -15.93 7.38
C ALA A 240 -0.83 -16.70 6.03
N ASN A 241 -0.21 -16.11 5.01
CA ASN A 241 -0.11 -16.61 3.63
C ASN A 241 -1.46 -16.84 2.89
N GLN A 242 -2.55 -16.25 3.37
CA GLN A 242 -3.80 -16.21 2.61
C GLN A 242 -3.63 -15.40 1.32
N SER A 243 -4.07 -15.94 0.19
CA SER A 243 -3.86 -15.38 -1.15
C SER A 243 -5.01 -14.49 -1.64
N ALA A 244 -6.18 -14.55 -1.01
CA ALA A 244 -7.30 -13.67 -1.31
C ALA A 244 -8.32 -13.62 -0.17
N ALA A 245 -9.01 -12.49 -0.03
CA ALA A 245 -10.17 -12.31 0.85
C ALA A 245 -11.32 -11.66 0.08
N SER A 246 -12.49 -12.31 0.05
CA SER A 246 -13.68 -11.75 -0.57
C SER A 246 -14.44 -10.90 0.45
N PHE A 247 -14.96 -9.76 0.02
CA PHE A 247 -15.71 -8.84 0.89
C PHE A 247 -17.08 -8.48 0.30
N THR A 248 -17.96 -7.99 1.16
CA THR A 248 -19.21 -7.35 0.77
C THR A 248 -19.45 -6.15 1.69
N LEU A 249 -19.63 -4.98 1.10
CA LEU A 249 -20.05 -3.75 1.77
C LEU A 249 -21.46 -3.42 1.32
N ALA A 250 -22.42 -3.41 2.24
CA ALA A 250 -23.81 -3.09 1.94
C ALA A 250 -24.15 -1.67 2.39
N GLY A 251 -25.15 -1.06 1.74
CA GLY A 251 -25.70 0.23 2.16
C GLY A 251 -24.99 1.46 1.57
N LEU A 252 -24.23 1.28 0.49
CA LEU A 252 -23.55 2.38 -0.22
C LEU A 252 -24.55 3.13 -1.12
N PRO A 253 -24.50 4.47 -1.19
CA PRO A 253 -25.49 5.26 -1.94
C PRO A 253 -25.31 5.13 -3.46
N SER A 254 -26.38 4.80 -4.19
CA SER A 254 -26.39 4.80 -5.66
C SER A 254 -26.57 6.22 -6.20
N ASP A 255 -25.47 6.90 -6.54
CA ASP A 255 -25.45 8.28 -7.03
C ASP A 255 -24.89 8.44 -8.45
N GLY A 256 -24.31 7.38 -9.03
CA GLY A 256 -23.67 7.42 -10.35
C GLY A 256 -22.31 8.12 -10.36
N LEU A 257 -21.76 8.48 -9.19
CA LEU A 257 -20.45 9.11 -9.05
C LEU A 257 -19.35 8.04 -8.94
N VAL A 258 -18.10 8.48 -9.05
CA VAL A 258 -16.93 7.65 -8.81
C VAL A 258 -16.63 7.66 -7.31
N HIS A 259 -16.56 6.48 -6.71
CA HIS A 259 -16.19 6.28 -5.30
C HIS A 259 -14.83 5.62 -5.20
N THR A 260 -14.18 5.76 -4.04
CA THR A 260 -12.86 5.17 -3.77
C THR A 260 -12.99 4.17 -2.63
N LEU A 261 -12.83 2.89 -2.97
CA LEU A 261 -12.69 1.82 -1.99
C LEU A 261 -11.25 1.80 -1.47
N SER A 262 -11.06 1.75 -0.16
CA SER A 262 -9.77 1.56 0.50
C SER A 262 -9.77 0.25 1.28
N ALA A 263 -8.77 -0.60 1.06
CA ALA A 263 -8.50 -1.80 1.82
C ALA A 263 -7.19 -1.63 2.57
N THR A 264 -7.19 -1.86 3.89
CA THR A 264 -6.04 -1.68 4.77
C THR A 264 -5.84 -2.94 5.61
N LEU A 265 -4.62 -3.45 5.67
CA LEU A 265 -4.25 -4.55 6.56
C LEU A 265 -2.95 -4.17 7.24
N SER A 266 -2.95 -4.19 8.57
CA SER A 266 -1.77 -3.90 9.39
C SER A 266 -0.57 -4.72 8.93
N GLY A 267 0.51 -4.04 8.53
CA GLY A 267 1.71 -4.67 7.99
C GLY A 267 1.73 -4.85 6.46
N CYS A 268 0.60 -4.75 5.76
CA CYS A 268 0.51 -5.00 4.30
C CYS A 268 0.29 -3.74 3.43
N GLY A 269 0.38 -2.54 4.04
CA GLY A 269 0.00 -1.29 3.38
C GLY A 269 -1.51 -1.17 3.11
N SER A 270 -1.86 -0.30 2.18
CA SER A 270 -3.24 0.01 1.79
C SER A 270 -3.39 -0.02 0.26
N SER A 271 -4.47 -0.60 -0.24
CA SER A 271 -4.84 -0.54 -1.65
C SER A 271 -6.10 0.28 -1.80
N SER A 272 -6.12 1.15 -2.80
CA SER A 272 -7.33 1.83 -3.19
C SER A 272 -7.69 1.48 -4.63
N THR A 273 -8.98 1.35 -4.89
CA THR A 273 -9.50 1.19 -6.24
C THR A 273 -10.74 2.06 -6.41
N THR A 274 -10.86 2.68 -7.57
CA THR A 274 -12.03 3.49 -7.90
C THR A 274 -13.05 2.65 -8.65
N TYR A 275 -14.32 2.87 -8.37
CA TYR A 275 -15.40 2.28 -9.15
C TYR A 275 -16.54 3.29 -9.29
N THR A 276 -17.33 3.14 -10.35
CA THR A 276 -18.51 3.98 -10.56
C THR A 276 -19.70 3.34 -9.87
N ALA A 277 -20.30 4.04 -8.90
CA ALA A 277 -21.53 3.59 -8.27
C ALA A 277 -22.64 3.46 -9.34
N PRO A 278 -23.59 2.54 -9.19
CA PRO A 278 -24.77 2.51 -10.03
C PRO A 278 -25.46 3.87 -9.99
N ARG A 279 -25.94 4.36 -11.14
CA ARG A 279 -26.78 5.57 -11.18
C ARG A 279 -27.97 5.40 -10.24
N SER A 280 -28.39 6.50 -9.63
CA SER A 280 -29.58 6.52 -8.78
C SER A 280 -30.73 5.81 -9.46
N CYS A 281 -31.22 4.77 -8.80
CA CYS A 281 -32.40 4.01 -9.20
C CYS A 281 -33.57 4.32 -8.27
N SER A 282 -33.46 5.39 -7.46
CA SER A 282 -34.61 5.97 -6.78
C SER A 282 -35.59 6.44 -7.85
N VAL A 283 -36.50 5.55 -8.22
CA VAL A 283 -37.71 5.92 -8.93
C VAL A 283 -38.36 6.94 -8.00
N ALA A 284 -38.60 8.17 -8.49
CA ALA A 284 -39.54 9.07 -7.81
C ALA A 284 -40.75 8.21 -7.46
N THR A 285 -41.10 8.13 -6.19
CA THR A 285 -42.07 7.16 -5.70
C THR A 285 -43.45 7.51 -6.24
N VAL A 286 -43.73 7.09 -7.46
CA VAL A 286 -45.07 7.12 -8.04
C VAL A 286 -45.85 6.09 -7.26
N CYS A 287 -46.87 6.56 -6.55
CA CYS A 287 -47.79 5.67 -5.89
C CYS A 287 -48.35 4.68 -6.91
N SER A 288 -48.25 3.38 -6.64
CA SER A 288 -48.73 2.33 -7.53
C SER A 288 -49.59 1.32 -6.78
N MET A 289 -50.56 0.73 -7.49
CA MET A 289 -51.57 -0.16 -6.93
C MET A 289 -51.67 -1.44 -7.77
N SER A 290 -51.68 -2.60 -7.12
CA SER A 290 -52.06 -3.88 -7.73
C SER A 290 -53.24 -4.50 -6.99
N ALA A 291 -54.07 -5.23 -7.72
CA ALA A 291 -55.23 -5.93 -7.19
C ALA A 291 -55.16 -7.41 -7.58
N VAL A 292 -55.42 -8.29 -6.62
CA VAL A 292 -55.67 -9.71 -6.87
C VAL A 292 -57.04 -10.04 -6.32
N ALA A 293 -57.94 -10.49 -7.20
CA ALA A 293 -59.29 -10.91 -6.85
C ALA A 293 -59.33 -12.44 -6.82
N THR A 294 -59.77 -12.99 -5.69
CA THR A 294 -59.93 -14.43 -5.50
C THR A 294 -61.39 -14.73 -5.22
N ALA A 295 -62.02 -15.47 -6.13
CA ALA A 295 -63.32 -16.09 -5.86
C ALA A 295 -63.16 -17.11 -4.74
N GLY A 296 -63.97 -16.98 -3.70
CA GLY A 296 -64.17 -18.02 -2.71
C GLY A 296 -64.98 -19.19 -3.28
N ILE A 297 -65.10 -20.23 -2.47
CA ILE A 297 -65.83 -21.43 -2.86
C ILE A 297 -67.33 -21.13 -2.83
N CYS A 298 -68.03 -21.61 -3.86
CA CYS A 298 -69.48 -21.55 -3.88
C CYS A 298 -70.08 -22.36 -2.72
N THR A 299 -71.04 -21.76 -2.02
CA THR A 299 -71.76 -22.39 -0.91
C THR A 299 -72.92 -23.20 -1.48
N SER A 300 -72.81 -24.52 -1.38
CA SER A 300 -73.75 -25.48 -1.98
C SER A 300 -75.21 -25.29 -1.54
N ALA A 301 -75.44 -24.76 -0.34
CA ALA A 301 -76.77 -24.52 0.21
C ALA A 301 -77.48 -23.26 -0.36
N SER A 302 -76.73 -22.27 -0.88
CA SER A 302 -77.31 -20.99 -1.32
C SER A 302 -76.94 -20.58 -2.75
N ASN A 303 -76.09 -21.36 -3.44
CA ASN A 303 -75.53 -21.03 -4.75
C ASN A 303 -74.85 -19.65 -4.81
N THR A 304 -74.34 -19.18 -3.66
CA THR A 304 -73.58 -17.92 -3.56
C THR A 304 -72.16 -18.17 -3.10
N TYR A 305 -71.24 -17.29 -3.45
CA TYR A 305 -69.84 -17.35 -3.04
C TYR A 305 -69.37 -15.98 -2.53
N PRO A 306 -68.44 -15.95 -1.56
CA PRO A 306 -67.73 -14.73 -1.24
C PRO A 306 -66.60 -14.49 -2.25
N THR A 307 -66.22 -13.25 -2.48
CA THR A 307 -64.99 -12.87 -3.21
C THR A 307 -64.17 -11.95 -2.33
N SER A 308 -62.87 -12.19 -2.27
CA SER A 308 -61.92 -11.29 -1.60
C SER A 308 -60.99 -10.64 -2.62
N ALA A 309 -60.82 -9.33 -2.52
CA ALA A 309 -59.82 -8.58 -3.26
C ALA A 309 -58.72 -8.14 -2.31
N VAL A 310 -57.47 -8.51 -2.61
CA VAL A 310 -56.29 -7.99 -1.92
C VAL A 310 -55.69 -6.89 -2.77
N ILE A 311 -55.69 -5.67 -2.25
CA ILE A 311 -55.08 -4.50 -2.89
C ILE A 311 -53.75 -4.24 -2.21
N ARG A 312 -52.67 -4.25 -2.99
CA ARG A 312 -51.33 -3.87 -2.52
C ARG A 312 -50.99 -2.50 -3.09
N LEU A 313 -50.74 -1.57 -2.19
CA LEU A 313 -50.30 -0.21 -2.49
C LEU A 313 -48.82 -0.08 -2.17
N THR A 314 -48.07 0.53 -3.09
CA THR A 314 -46.67 0.89 -2.91
C THR A 314 -46.56 2.40 -2.92
N ASN A 315 -45.97 2.97 -1.86
CA ASN A 315 -45.91 4.41 -1.60
C ASN A 315 -47.29 5.14 -1.63
N PRO A 316 -48.36 4.60 -0.98
CA PRO A 316 -49.64 5.30 -0.88
C PRO A 316 -49.51 6.70 -0.29
N ILE A 317 -50.28 7.64 -0.83
CA ILE A 317 -50.53 8.95 -0.21
C ILE A 317 -51.71 8.86 0.75
N ALA A 318 -51.87 9.86 1.62
CA ALA A 318 -53.04 9.97 2.47
C ALA A 318 -54.31 10.24 1.62
N GLY A 319 -55.34 9.41 1.77
CA GLY A 319 -56.54 9.47 0.93
C GLY A 319 -57.57 8.39 1.25
N ILE A 320 -58.59 8.27 0.40
CA ILE A 320 -59.63 7.24 0.51
C ILE A 320 -59.49 6.28 -0.67
N LEU A 321 -59.11 5.04 -0.37
CA LEU A 321 -59.13 3.91 -1.30
C LEU A 321 -60.56 3.40 -1.44
N THR A 322 -61.06 3.35 -2.66
CA THR A 322 -62.40 2.81 -2.99
C THR A 322 -62.24 1.52 -3.79
N ILE A 323 -62.86 0.43 -3.34
CA ILE A 323 -62.87 -0.87 -4.02
C ILE A 323 -64.31 -1.24 -4.35
N SER A 324 -64.61 -1.62 -5.60
CA SER A 324 -65.96 -1.95 -6.04
C SER A 324 -66.01 -3.22 -6.88
N SER A 325 -67.05 -4.04 -6.67
CA SER A 325 -67.32 -5.28 -7.41
C SER A 325 -68.83 -5.52 -7.51
N SER A 326 -69.33 -5.77 -8.72
CA SER A 326 -70.72 -6.20 -9.00
C SER A 326 -71.81 -5.45 -8.22
N GLY A 327 -71.72 -4.12 -8.16
CA GLY A 327 -72.71 -3.24 -7.49
C GLY A 327 -72.47 -3.00 -5.99
N GLN A 328 -71.48 -3.65 -5.37
CA GLN A 328 -71.04 -3.40 -3.99
C GLN A 328 -69.73 -2.59 -3.96
N SER A 329 -69.51 -1.78 -2.93
CA SER A 329 -68.28 -1.01 -2.74
C SER A 329 -67.84 -0.90 -1.28
N GLN A 330 -66.53 -0.85 -1.05
CA GLN A 330 -65.90 -0.67 0.27
C GLN A 330 -64.83 0.43 0.28
N THR A 331 -64.93 1.21 1.36
CA THR A 331 -64.09 2.30 1.90
C THR A 331 -62.83 1.95 2.69
N PHE A 332 -61.61 2.41 2.34
CA PHE A 332 -60.46 2.35 3.28
C PHE A 332 -59.70 3.68 3.34
N VAL A 333 -59.27 4.09 4.54
CA VAL A 333 -58.40 5.27 4.72
C VAL A 333 -56.95 4.85 4.56
N THR A 334 -56.21 5.56 3.71
CA THR A 334 -54.76 5.36 3.52
C THR A 334 -53.98 6.46 4.22
N THR A 335 -52.81 6.12 4.75
CA THR A 335 -51.81 7.05 5.29
C THR A 335 -50.53 6.95 4.48
N ALA A 336 -49.69 7.99 4.50
CA ALA A 336 -48.41 7.98 3.80
C ALA A 336 -47.45 6.95 4.41
N VAL A 337 -47.27 5.80 3.74
CA VAL A 337 -46.40 4.69 4.17
C VAL A 337 -45.69 4.07 2.97
N SER A 338 -44.63 3.29 3.19
CA SER A 338 -43.87 2.65 2.10
C SER A 338 -44.68 1.56 1.37
N SER A 339 -45.54 0.84 2.09
CA SER A 339 -46.52 -0.08 1.50
C SER A 339 -47.71 -0.29 2.43
N ALA A 340 -48.88 -0.55 1.85
CA ALA A 340 -50.08 -0.92 2.59
C ALA A 340 -50.84 -2.01 1.83
N SER A 341 -51.45 -2.94 2.56
CA SER A 341 -52.29 -3.98 1.97
C SER A 341 -53.68 -3.91 2.57
N PHE A 342 -54.70 -3.87 1.72
CA PHE A 342 -56.11 -3.83 2.11
C PHE A 342 -56.83 -5.04 1.54
N THR A 343 -57.71 -5.64 2.34
CA THR A 343 -58.53 -6.76 1.91
C THR A 343 -60.00 -6.34 1.94
N ALA A 344 -60.64 -6.29 0.78
CA ALA A 344 -62.08 -6.11 0.66
C ALA A 344 -62.75 -7.47 0.44
N SER A 345 -63.78 -7.77 1.22
CA SER A 345 -64.58 -8.99 1.08
C SER A 345 -66.01 -8.66 0.67
N PHE A 346 -66.45 -9.20 -0.46
CA PHE A 346 -67.82 -9.07 -0.97
C PHE A 346 -68.51 -10.43 -0.86
N ALA A 347 -69.64 -10.50 -0.19
CA ALA A 347 -70.37 -11.75 0.07
C ALA A 347 -71.72 -11.78 -0.65
N GLY A 348 -72.28 -12.98 -0.82
CA GLY A 348 -73.58 -13.18 -1.44
C GLY A 348 -73.59 -13.01 -2.97
N LEU A 349 -72.44 -13.15 -3.63
CA LEU A 349 -72.34 -13.09 -5.09
C LEU A 349 -72.81 -14.41 -5.70
N VAL A 350 -73.48 -14.36 -6.86
CA VAL A 350 -74.09 -15.56 -7.47
C VAL A 350 -73.04 -16.37 -8.23
N ALA A 351 -72.91 -17.66 -7.94
CA ALA A 351 -71.98 -18.56 -8.62
C ALA A 351 -72.52 -18.91 -10.03
N ASP A 352 -72.16 -18.10 -11.03
CA ASP A 352 -72.67 -18.14 -12.41
C ASP A 352 -71.65 -18.64 -13.44
N GLY A 353 -70.40 -18.90 -13.03
CA GLY A 353 -69.32 -19.33 -13.93
C GLY A 353 -68.78 -18.24 -14.87
N LEU A 354 -69.23 -16.99 -14.76
CA LEU A 354 -68.83 -15.87 -15.64
C LEU A 354 -67.65 -15.09 -15.06
N SER A 355 -66.97 -14.32 -15.92
CA SER A 355 -65.87 -13.43 -15.50
C SER A 355 -66.43 -12.09 -15.02
N HIS A 356 -66.01 -11.66 -13.83
CA HIS A 356 -66.38 -10.41 -13.19
C HIS A 356 -65.14 -9.56 -12.93
N THR A 357 -65.32 -8.24 -12.81
CA THR A 357 -64.20 -7.29 -12.61
C THR A 357 -64.34 -6.56 -11.28
N ILE A 358 -63.25 -6.51 -10.51
CA ILE A 358 -63.10 -5.64 -9.35
C ILE A 358 -62.30 -4.42 -9.78
N THR A 359 -62.76 -3.24 -9.42
CA THR A 359 -62.04 -1.98 -9.66
C THR A 359 -61.62 -1.39 -8.32
N ALA A 360 -60.36 -0.98 -8.20
CA ALA A 360 -59.82 -0.26 -7.06
C ALA A 360 -59.24 1.09 -7.51
N SER A 361 -59.55 2.15 -6.77
CA SER A 361 -59.16 3.52 -7.10
C SER A 361 -58.70 4.27 -5.86
N LEU A 362 -57.54 4.91 -5.95
CA LEU A 362 -57.03 5.86 -4.97
C LEU A 362 -56.66 7.16 -5.71
N PRO A 363 -57.42 8.26 -5.52
CA PRO A 363 -57.12 9.55 -6.13
C PRO A 363 -55.69 10.02 -5.79
N GLY A 364 -54.96 10.51 -6.80
CA GLY A 364 -53.55 10.91 -6.65
C GLY A 364 -52.54 9.75 -6.63
N CYS A 365 -52.98 8.51 -6.83
CA CYS A 365 -52.15 7.33 -6.95
C CYS A 365 -52.33 6.63 -8.30
N SER A 366 -53.27 5.69 -8.40
CA SER A 366 -53.69 5.05 -9.66
C SER A 366 -55.05 4.36 -9.50
N THR A 367 -55.65 3.95 -10.62
CA THR A 367 -56.79 3.03 -10.70
C THR A 367 -56.33 1.70 -11.26
N THR A 368 -56.70 0.59 -10.65
CA THR A 368 -56.39 -0.77 -11.15
C THR A 368 -57.63 -1.65 -11.11
N SER A 369 -57.65 -2.68 -11.95
CA SER A 369 -58.76 -3.64 -12.00
C SER A 369 -58.24 -5.07 -12.05
N ALA A 370 -58.93 -5.99 -11.35
CA ALA A 370 -58.65 -7.41 -11.38
C ALA A 370 -59.89 -8.17 -11.82
N THR A 371 -59.74 -9.02 -12.84
CA THR A 371 -60.79 -9.94 -13.27
C THR A 371 -60.70 -11.25 -12.50
N TYR A 372 -61.85 -11.83 -12.17
CA TYR A 372 -61.94 -13.15 -11.56
C TYR A 372 -63.14 -13.89 -12.12
N THR A 373 -63.02 -15.20 -12.28
CA THR A 373 -64.12 -16.05 -12.74
C THR A 373 -64.91 -16.53 -11.53
N ALA A 374 -66.23 -16.30 -11.52
CA ALA A 374 -67.12 -16.89 -10.53
C ALA A 374 -67.05 -18.43 -10.59
N PRO A 375 -67.15 -19.14 -9.46
CA PRO A 375 -67.25 -20.60 -9.49
C PRO A 375 -68.48 -21.05 -10.29
N ALA A 376 -68.38 -22.20 -10.96
CA ALA A 376 -69.55 -22.89 -11.48
C ALA A 376 -70.46 -23.35 -10.32
N SER A 377 -71.76 -23.47 -10.58
CA SER A 377 -72.76 -23.95 -9.61
C SER A 377 -72.34 -25.29 -8.97
N CYS A 378 -72.43 -25.41 -7.63
CA CYS A 378 -71.53 -26.28 -6.85
C CYS A 378 -72.18 -27.23 -5.82
N SER A 379 -73.42 -27.69 -5.96
CA SER A 379 -74.04 -28.54 -4.91
C SER A 379 -73.68 -30.06 -4.96
N VAL A 380 -72.71 -30.59 -4.16
CA VAL A 380 -72.62 -31.95 -3.44
C VAL A 380 -71.24 -32.31 -2.73
N ALA A 381 -71.15 -33.34 -1.81
CA ALA A 381 -70.19 -33.57 -0.64
C ALA A 381 -69.10 -34.76 -0.67
N PRO A 382 -68.07 -34.92 0.27
CA PRO A 382 -66.89 -35.88 0.21
C PRO A 382 -66.56 -36.93 1.38
N VAL A 383 -65.51 -37.83 1.24
CA VAL A 383 -65.10 -39.13 1.97
C VAL A 383 -63.70 -39.20 2.75
N CYS A 384 -63.25 -40.35 3.37
CA CYS A 384 -62.16 -40.63 4.43
C CYS A 384 -60.67 -41.02 4.06
N SER A 385 -59.65 -40.79 4.94
CA SER A 385 -58.18 -41.20 4.85
C SER A 385 -57.34 -41.34 6.18
N LEU A 386 -56.09 -41.92 6.20
CA LEU A 386 -55.17 -42.06 7.39
C LEU A 386 -53.62 -42.06 7.13
N THR A 387 -52.78 -41.75 8.17
CA THR A 387 -51.27 -41.74 8.15
C THR A 387 -50.58 -42.01 9.52
N ALA A 388 -49.38 -42.62 9.59
CA ALA A 388 -48.66 -42.98 10.85
C ALA A 388 -47.23 -42.40 11.03
N THR A 389 -46.80 -42.16 12.28
CA THR A 389 -45.45 -41.66 12.69
C THR A 389 -44.89 -42.38 13.93
N VAL A 390 -43.55 -42.56 14.04
CA VAL A 390 -42.87 -43.33 15.12
C VAL A 390 -41.59 -42.70 15.66
N THR A 391 -41.18 -43.10 16.87
CA THR A 391 -39.93 -42.70 17.54
C THR A 391 -39.33 -43.87 18.35
N PRO A 392 -38.12 -44.35 18.01
CA PRO A 392 -37.40 -45.40 18.76
C PRO A 392 -36.76 -44.88 20.06
N GLY A 393 -36.87 -45.63 21.16
CA GLY A 393 -36.18 -45.39 22.43
C GLY A 393 -34.73 -45.94 22.45
N SER A 394 -33.98 -45.66 23.52
CA SER A 394 -32.55 -46.01 23.64
C SER A 394 -32.26 -47.49 23.99
N CYS A 395 -31.09 -48.01 23.57
CA CYS A 395 -30.56 -49.35 23.92
C CYS A 395 -30.43 -49.51 25.44
N GLN A 396 -30.99 -50.59 26.01
CA GLN A 396 -30.82 -50.95 27.41
C GLN A 396 -29.56 -51.84 27.57
N PRO A 397 -28.47 -51.37 28.23
CA PRO A 397 -27.17 -52.05 28.24
C PRO A 397 -27.14 -53.43 28.88
N ALA A 398 -28.09 -53.73 29.76
CA ALA A 398 -28.18 -55.03 30.44
C ALA A 398 -28.80 -56.14 29.58
N THR A 399 -29.61 -55.81 28.56
CA THR A 399 -30.40 -56.77 27.78
C THR A 399 -30.30 -56.60 26.26
N ASN A 400 -29.63 -55.54 25.79
CA ASN A 400 -29.47 -55.20 24.37
C ASN A 400 -30.80 -55.05 23.59
N GLN A 401 -31.82 -54.46 24.22
CA GLN A 401 -33.16 -54.21 23.65
C GLN A 401 -33.64 -52.75 23.83
N TYR A 402 -34.65 -52.32 23.07
CA TYR A 402 -35.29 -50.99 23.10
C TYR A 402 -36.83 -51.05 22.91
N THR A 403 -37.51 -49.90 23.05
CA THR A 403 -38.97 -49.74 22.92
C THR A 403 -39.31 -48.70 21.85
N LEU A 404 -40.33 -48.93 21.02
CA LEU A 404 -40.82 -48.04 19.96
C LEU A 404 -42.18 -47.42 20.33
N THR A 405 -42.36 -46.12 20.16
CA THR A 405 -43.64 -45.41 20.40
C THR A 405 -44.06 -44.60 19.18
N GLY A 406 -45.36 -44.34 18.97
CA GLY A 406 -45.84 -43.60 17.79
C GLY A 406 -47.31 -43.20 17.82
N MET A 407 -47.74 -42.45 16.79
CA MET A 407 -49.12 -41.96 16.62
C MET A 407 -49.61 -42.10 15.17
N VAL A 408 -50.86 -42.52 15.00
CA VAL A 408 -51.59 -42.63 13.72
C VAL A 408 -52.68 -41.56 13.67
N SER A 409 -52.67 -40.70 12.65
CA SER A 409 -53.67 -39.64 12.41
C SER A 409 -54.69 -40.07 11.34
N LEU A 410 -55.97 -39.72 11.50
CA LEU A 410 -57.09 -40.12 10.63
C LEU A 410 -57.99 -38.91 10.28
N SER A 411 -58.60 -38.92 9.09
CA SER A 411 -59.57 -37.89 8.64
C SER A 411 -60.85 -38.53 8.11
N ASN A 412 -62.02 -38.07 8.58
CA ASN A 412 -63.35 -38.65 8.34
C ASN A 412 -63.45 -40.17 8.66
N ALA A 413 -62.71 -40.62 9.69
CA ALA A 413 -62.55 -42.02 10.08
C ALA A 413 -63.90 -42.76 10.26
N THR A 414 -64.00 -43.99 9.78
CA THR A 414 -65.09 -44.91 10.16
C THR A 414 -64.68 -45.74 11.37
N ALA A 415 -65.62 -46.04 12.27
CA ALA A 415 -65.34 -46.85 13.46
C ALA A 415 -64.84 -48.26 13.07
N GLY A 416 -63.77 -48.75 13.69
CA GLY A 416 -63.14 -50.04 13.37
C GLY A 416 -61.87 -50.31 14.18
N SER A 417 -61.15 -51.40 13.86
CA SER A 417 -59.91 -51.78 14.55
C SER A 417 -58.67 -51.41 13.72
N LEU A 418 -57.79 -50.61 14.30
CA LEU A 418 -56.51 -50.18 13.73
C LEU A 418 -55.41 -51.15 14.18
N ILE A 419 -54.82 -51.87 13.23
CA ILE A 419 -53.74 -52.84 13.49
C ILE A 419 -52.39 -52.20 13.16
N ILE A 420 -51.41 -52.31 14.06
CA ILE A 420 -50.08 -51.72 13.94
C ILE A 420 -49.00 -52.79 14.18
N THR A 421 -48.06 -52.95 13.26
CA THR A 421 -47.00 -53.97 13.34
C THR A 421 -45.69 -53.50 12.73
N ASP A 422 -44.55 -53.90 13.30
CA ASP A 422 -43.21 -53.75 12.71
C ASP A 422 -42.70 -55.05 12.06
N GLY A 423 -43.59 -56.02 11.86
CA GLY A 423 -43.26 -57.34 11.33
C GLY A 423 -42.75 -58.32 12.39
N SER A 424 -42.03 -57.86 13.42
CA SER A 424 -41.55 -58.69 14.53
C SER A 424 -42.46 -58.66 15.76
N VAL A 425 -43.12 -57.51 16.03
CA VAL A 425 -44.03 -57.30 17.16
C VAL A 425 -45.24 -56.49 16.66
N SER A 426 -46.46 -56.82 17.11
CA SER A 426 -47.71 -56.16 16.67
C SER A 426 -48.66 -55.83 17.83
N THR A 427 -49.51 -54.82 17.64
CA THR A 427 -50.59 -54.42 18.55
C THR A 427 -51.83 -53.96 17.78
N THR A 428 -53.00 -53.93 18.42
CA THR A 428 -54.28 -53.51 17.79
C THR A 428 -55.04 -52.56 18.72
N LEU A 429 -55.59 -51.48 18.16
CA LEU A 429 -56.32 -50.43 18.86
C LEU A 429 -57.72 -50.23 18.27
N SER A 430 -58.73 -49.91 19.07
CA SER A 430 -60.06 -49.54 18.57
C SER A 430 -60.13 -48.06 18.20
N VAL A 431 -60.74 -47.75 17.06
CA VAL A 431 -60.96 -46.40 16.52
C VAL A 431 -62.46 -46.15 16.37
N THR A 432 -62.93 -44.99 16.83
CA THR A 432 -64.33 -44.55 16.70
C THR A 432 -64.53 -43.64 15.49
N ALA A 433 -65.78 -43.45 15.04
CA ALA A 433 -66.06 -42.63 13.86
C ALA A 433 -65.61 -41.17 14.07
N ASN A 434 -64.97 -40.59 13.05
CA ASN A 434 -64.31 -39.28 13.02
C ASN A 434 -63.22 -39.08 14.08
N GLN A 435 -62.69 -40.14 14.69
CA GLN A 435 -61.56 -40.02 15.60
C GLN A 435 -60.32 -39.50 14.85
N PRO A 436 -59.66 -38.44 15.33
CA PRO A 436 -58.60 -37.77 14.58
C PRO A 436 -57.22 -38.45 14.72
N ALA A 437 -56.97 -39.21 15.79
CA ALA A 437 -55.70 -39.91 16.00
C ALA A 437 -55.76 -41.06 17.04
N ALA A 438 -54.78 -41.96 17.01
CA ALA A 438 -54.54 -43.04 17.98
C ALA A 438 -53.03 -43.26 18.23
N SER A 439 -52.61 -43.40 19.50
CA SER A 439 -51.19 -43.58 19.88
C SER A 439 -50.88 -45.03 20.28
N PHE A 440 -49.65 -45.51 20.05
CA PHE A 440 -49.24 -46.90 20.31
C PHE A 440 -47.81 -47.04 20.86
N THR A 441 -47.50 -48.24 21.40
CA THR A 441 -46.17 -48.61 21.93
C THR A 441 -45.88 -50.09 21.67
N LEU A 442 -44.65 -50.42 21.24
CA LEU A 442 -44.13 -51.78 21.02
C LEU A 442 -42.81 -51.95 21.80
N THR A 443 -42.71 -52.95 22.69
CA THR A 443 -41.54 -53.17 23.57
C THR A 443 -40.73 -54.41 23.14
N SER A 444 -39.50 -54.54 23.69
CA SER A 444 -38.62 -55.72 23.53
C SER A 444 -38.03 -55.92 22.13
N LEU A 445 -37.82 -54.83 21.39
CA LEU A 445 -37.15 -54.85 20.07
C LEU A 445 -35.63 -54.89 20.26
N ILE A 446 -34.88 -55.59 19.40
CA ILE A 446 -33.42 -55.80 19.57
C ILE A 446 -32.64 -54.59 19.06
N SER A 447 -31.70 -54.07 19.86
CA SER A 447 -30.81 -52.97 19.43
C SER A 447 -29.66 -53.49 18.57
N ASP A 448 -29.84 -53.46 17.25
CA ASP A 448 -28.89 -53.95 16.25
C ASP A 448 -28.36 -52.87 15.27
N GLY A 449 -28.93 -51.66 15.30
CA GLY A 449 -28.53 -50.55 14.44
C GLY A 449 -29.15 -50.56 13.03
N LEU A 450 -30.06 -51.49 12.70
CA LEU A 450 -30.62 -51.66 11.35
C LEU A 450 -31.98 -50.96 11.16
N ALA A 451 -32.44 -50.82 9.90
CA ALA A 451 -33.71 -50.17 9.56
C ALA A 451 -34.89 -51.17 9.44
N HIS A 452 -36.03 -50.83 10.03
CA HIS A 452 -37.27 -51.63 10.12
C HIS A 452 -38.49 -50.84 9.59
N THR A 453 -39.56 -51.53 9.20
CA THR A 453 -40.77 -50.92 8.60
C THR A 453 -42.02 -51.21 9.40
N LEU A 454 -42.66 -50.15 9.89
CA LEU A 454 -43.93 -50.19 10.60
C LEU A 454 -45.11 -49.98 9.64
N SER A 455 -46.16 -50.80 9.75
CA SER A 455 -47.40 -50.69 8.99
C SER A 455 -48.62 -50.55 9.91
N ALA A 456 -49.54 -49.64 9.55
CA ALA A 456 -50.80 -49.36 10.23
C ALA A 456 -51.99 -49.44 9.25
N THR A 457 -53.04 -50.20 9.58
CA THR A 457 -54.17 -50.45 8.67
C THR A 457 -55.52 -50.35 9.36
N LEU A 458 -56.48 -49.62 8.73
CA LEU A 458 -57.88 -49.50 9.17
C LEU A 458 -58.85 -49.66 7.99
N SER A 459 -59.78 -50.60 8.10
CA SER A 459 -60.78 -50.89 7.07
C SER A 459 -61.69 -49.69 6.79
N GLY A 460 -61.79 -49.28 5.52
CA GLY A 460 -62.60 -48.13 5.08
C GLY A 460 -61.82 -46.82 4.85
N CYS A 461 -60.58 -46.72 5.38
CA CYS A 461 -59.74 -45.52 5.23
C CYS A 461 -58.30 -45.82 4.75
N GLY A 462 -57.99 -47.08 4.40
CA GLY A 462 -56.73 -47.50 3.78
C GLY A 462 -55.65 -48.01 4.75
N SER A 463 -54.40 -48.09 4.28
CA SER A 463 -53.21 -48.48 5.06
C SER A 463 -52.07 -47.49 4.87
N SER A 464 -51.25 -47.27 5.91
CA SER A 464 -50.07 -46.40 5.88
C SER A 464 -48.87 -47.12 6.51
N SER A 465 -47.68 -46.98 5.92
CA SER A 465 -46.43 -47.54 6.45
C SER A 465 -45.32 -46.50 6.54
N THR A 466 -44.39 -46.68 7.48
CA THR A 466 -43.23 -45.81 7.70
C THR A 466 -42.02 -46.61 8.18
N THR A 467 -40.82 -46.23 7.74
CA THR A 467 -39.55 -46.90 8.09
C THR A 467 -38.85 -46.16 9.25
N TYR A 468 -38.12 -46.87 10.11
CA TYR A 468 -37.31 -46.29 11.19
C TYR A 468 -36.05 -47.12 11.47
N THR A 469 -35.05 -46.57 12.18
CA THR A 469 -33.77 -47.26 12.48
C THR A 469 -33.65 -47.60 13.97
N ALA A 470 -33.28 -48.83 14.30
CA ALA A 470 -33.05 -49.31 15.66
C ALA A 470 -31.72 -48.76 16.25
N PRO A 471 -31.59 -48.61 17.58
CA PRO A 471 -30.33 -48.20 18.23
C PRO A 471 -29.21 -49.28 18.13
N SER A 472 -27.94 -48.87 18.21
CA SER A 472 -26.74 -49.75 18.18
C SER A 472 -26.43 -50.45 19.52
N SER A 473 -25.75 -51.62 19.47
CA SER A 473 -25.43 -52.49 20.62
C SER A 473 -24.44 -51.90 21.65
N CYS A 474 -24.58 -52.23 22.95
CA CYS A 474 -24.05 -51.39 24.04
C CYS A 474 -23.36 -52.07 25.30
N SER A 475 -22.37 -52.99 25.24
CA SER A 475 -21.69 -53.57 26.45
C SER A 475 -20.12 -53.65 26.49
N VAL A 476 -19.42 -53.11 27.53
CA VAL A 476 -17.93 -53.30 27.86
C VAL A 476 -17.46 -52.85 29.30
N ALA A 477 -16.24 -53.26 29.81
CA ALA A 477 -15.58 -52.91 31.13
C ALA A 477 -14.08 -52.41 31.07
N PRO A 478 -13.46 -51.68 32.07
CA PRO A 478 -12.13 -50.97 31.93
C PRO A 478 -10.92 -51.32 32.89
N VAL A 479 -9.67 -50.91 32.53
CA VAL A 479 -8.32 -51.13 33.21
C VAL A 479 -7.55 -49.82 33.68
N CYS A 480 -6.47 -49.93 34.49
CA CYS A 480 -5.65 -48.85 35.15
C CYS A 480 -4.52 -48.21 34.30
N SER A 481 -4.19 -46.91 34.46
CA SER A 481 -3.08 -46.19 33.75
C SER A 481 -2.41 -45.00 34.52
N MET A 482 -1.20 -44.53 34.12
CA MET A 482 -0.38 -43.46 34.76
C MET A 482 0.33 -42.49 33.78
N SER A 483 0.63 -41.24 34.19
CA SER A 483 1.49 -40.25 33.52
C SER A 483 2.40 -39.44 34.48
N THR A 484 3.55 -38.91 33.99
CA THR A 484 4.50 -38.06 34.78
C THR A 484 5.07 -36.85 34.03
N ILE A 485 5.42 -35.79 34.77
CA ILE A 485 6.07 -34.56 34.27
C ILE A 485 7.15 -34.11 35.27
N ALA A 486 8.34 -33.69 34.83
CA ALA A 486 9.45 -33.25 35.69
C ALA A 486 10.04 -31.88 35.27
N VAL A 487 10.48 -31.07 36.23
CA VAL A 487 11.08 -29.73 36.04
C VAL A 487 12.27 -29.49 36.98
N SER A 488 13.27 -28.73 36.54
CA SER A 488 14.43 -28.30 37.35
C SER A 488 14.26 -26.87 37.87
N GLY A 489 14.82 -26.62 39.06
CA GLY A 489 14.98 -25.29 39.68
C GLY A 489 16.34 -24.65 39.39
N LEU A 490 16.58 -23.47 39.95
CA LEU A 490 17.78 -22.66 39.71
C LEU A 490 19.04 -23.23 40.41
N CYS A 491 20.21 -22.96 39.83
CA CYS A 491 21.52 -23.30 40.41
C CYS A 491 21.85 -22.40 41.61
N THR A 492 22.30 -22.99 42.72
CA THR A 492 22.78 -22.27 43.90
C THR A 492 24.28 -21.98 43.76
N THR A 493 24.61 -20.69 43.58
CA THR A 493 25.94 -20.19 43.21
C THR A 493 27.05 -20.53 44.21
N THR A 494 26.71 -20.79 45.47
CA THR A 494 27.65 -21.14 46.53
C THR A 494 28.06 -22.62 46.55
N SER A 495 27.27 -23.52 45.97
CA SER A 495 27.48 -24.98 46.06
C SER A 495 27.44 -25.71 44.71
N ASN A 496 27.14 -25.01 43.61
CA ASN A 496 26.97 -25.58 42.28
C ASN A 496 25.94 -26.72 42.20
N THR A 497 24.85 -26.59 42.95
CA THR A 497 23.76 -27.58 43.05
C THR A 497 22.39 -26.98 42.73
N TYR A 498 21.39 -27.79 42.40
CA TYR A 498 20.01 -27.38 42.16
C TYR A 498 19.01 -28.43 42.70
N SER A 499 17.70 -28.15 42.59
CA SER A 499 16.61 -29.07 42.96
C SER A 499 15.70 -29.36 41.77
N ALA A 500 15.10 -30.55 41.69
CA ALA A 500 14.13 -30.93 40.66
C ALA A 500 12.82 -31.49 41.27
N SER A 501 11.69 -31.27 40.61
CA SER A 501 10.36 -31.68 41.06
C SER A 501 9.63 -32.46 39.96
N ALA A 502 8.98 -33.57 40.32
CA ALA A 502 8.19 -34.38 39.40
C ALA A 502 6.77 -34.65 39.90
N VAL A 503 5.77 -34.47 39.04
CA VAL A 503 4.34 -34.68 39.33
C VAL A 503 3.84 -35.91 38.59
N ILE A 504 3.15 -36.80 39.30
CA ILE A 504 2.63 -38.08 38.82
C ILE A 504 1.10 -38.07 38.91
N ARG A 505 0.41 -38.55 37.88
CA ARG A 505 -1.06 -38.67 37.84
C ARG A 505 -1.48 -40.09 37.42
N LEU A 506 -2.42 -40.66 38.15
CA LEU A 506 -2.97 -42.02 37.98
C LEU A 506 -4.46 -41.97 37.64
N THR A 507 -4.92 -42.89 36.79
CA THR A 507 -6.33 -43.12 36.44
C THR A 507 -6.69 -44.58 36.70
N ASN A 508 -7.82 -44.80 37.37
CA ASN A 508 -8.23 -46.08 37.94
C ASN A 508 -7.13 -46.77 38.79
N PRO A 509 -6.36 -46.04 39.64
CA PRO A 509 -5.27 -46.61 40.43
C PRO A 509 -5.70 -47.85 41.22
N ILE A 510 -4.78 -48.79 41.36
CA ILE A 510 -4.89 -49.92 42.29
C ILE A 510 -4.12 -49.62 43.58
N ALA A 511 -4.45 -50.34 44.66
CA ALA A 511 -3.71 -50.22 45.91
C ALA A 511 -2.27 -50.79 45.76
N GLY A 512 -1.26 -50.03 46.15
CA GLY A 512 0.15 -50.41 45.96
C GLY A 512 1.13 -49.32 46.39
N ILE A 513 2.42 -49.53 46.09
CA ILE A 513 3.48 -48.54 46.37
C ILE A 513 3.97 -47.97 45.04
N LEU A 514 3.75 -46.67 44.85
CA LEU A 514 4.31 -45.90 43.75
C LEU A 514 5.75 -45.51 44.09
N THR A 515 6.71 -45.88 43.23
CA THR A 515 8.13 -45.52 43.39
C THR A 515 8.54 -44.54 42.30
N VAL A 516 9.24 -43.45 42.67
CA VAL A 516 9.70 -42.38 41.77
C VAL A 516 11.20 -42.17 41.95
N THR A 517 11.99 -42.31 40.89
CA THR A 517 13.46 -42.27 40.91
C THR A 517 14.03 -41.26 39.93
N THR A 518 15.11 -40.57 40.31
CA THR A 518 15.94 -39.77 39.39
C THR A 518 17.42 -39.88 39.76
N GLY A 519 18.25 -40.30 38.80
CA GLY A 519 19.66 -40.63 39.07
C GLY A 519 19.80 -41.67 40.19
N THR A 520 20.51 -41.30 41.26
CA THR A 520 20.74 -42.13 42.45
C THR A 520 19.73 -41.90 43.58
N GLN A 521 18.78 -40.98 43.42
CA GLN A 521 17.76 -40.65 44.45
C GLN A 521 16.40 -41.29 44.14
N SER A 522 15.65 -41.70 45.19
CA SER A 522 14.36 -42.39 45.09
C SER A 522 13.39 -41.92 46.18
N GLN A 523 12.09 -41.82 45.86
CA GLN A 523 10.99 -41.57 46.80
C GLN A 523 9.81 -42.52 46.54
N THR A 524 9.06 -42.88 47.59
CA THR A 524 7.91 -43.79 47.50
C THR A 524 6.65 -43.19 48.11
N PHE A 525 5.49 -43.54 47.54
CA PHE A 525 4.16 -43.12 47.98
C PHE A 525 3.20 -44.31 48.01
N ILE A 526 2.23 -44.32 48.92
CA ILE A 526 1.19 -45.37 48.99
C ILE A 526 -0.02 -44.94 48.16
N THR A 527 -0.48 -45.81 47.27
CA THR A 527 -1.71 -45.62 46.48
C THR A 527 -2.83 -46.52 47.01
N VAL A 528 -4.08 -46.05 46.90
CA VAL A 528 -5.29 -46.82 47.21
C VAL A 528 -6.17 -46.93 45.96
N ALA A 529 -7.05 -47.94 45.91
CA ALA A 529 -7.93 -48.14 44.75
C ALA A 529 -8.92 -46.98 44.59
N GLY A 530 -9.05 -46.43 43.40
CA GLY A 530 -9.93 -45.28 43.14
C GLY A 530 -9.99 -44.90 41.67
N SER A 531 -10.68 -43.80 41.34
CA SER A 531 -10.81 -43.33 39.95
C SER A 531 -9.61 -42.50 39.47
N SER A 532 -8.95 -41.75 40.36
CA SER A 532 -7.71 -41.01 40.04
C SER A 532 -6.92 -40.59 41.28
N ALA A 533 -5.61 -40.38 41.15
CA ALA A 533 -4.72 -39.89 42.23
C ALA A 533 -3.52 -39.09 41.67
N SER A 534 -2.94 -38.17 42.44
CA SER A 534 -1.74 -37.43 42.04
C SER A 534 -0.73 -37.22 43.18
N PHE A 535 0.56 -37.30 42.85
CA PHE A 535 1.69 -37.23 43.79
C PHE A 535 2.79 -36.32 43.26
N THR A 536 3.58 -35.69 44.15
CA THR A 536 4.73 -34.85 43.77
C THR A 536 5.99 -35.30 44.51
N ALA A 537 7.08 -35.54 43.80
CA ALA A 537 8.38 -35.92 44.34
C ALA A 537 9.39 -34.79 44.11
N ASN A 538 10.10 -34.37 45.17
CA ASN A 538 11.09 -33.29 45.14
C ASN A 538 12.48 -33.79 45.51
N PHE A 539 13.46 -33.58 44.64
CA PHE A 539 14.85 -34.00 44.80
C PHE A 539 15.76 -32.77 44.92
N THR A 540 16.64 -32.72 45.91
CA THR A 540 17.52 -31.56 46.18
C THR A 540 19.00 -31.95 46.15
N GLY A 541 19.88 -30.98 45.94
CA GLY A 541 21.33 -31.19 45.97
C GLY A 541 21.90 -31.89 44.73
N LEU A 542 21.21 -31.76 43.59
CA LEU A 542 21.65 -32.31 42.30
C LEU A 542 22.73 -31.40 41.70
N THR A 543 23.75 -31.96 41.03
CA THR A 543 24.86 -31.17 40.46
C THR A 543 24.43 -30.43 39.19
N ALA A 544 24.66 -29.11 39.11
CA ALA A 544 24.35 -28.30 37.94
C ALA A 544 25.40 -28.54 36.82
N ASP A 545 25.11 -29.45 35.89
CA ASP A 545 26.00 -29.90 34.82
C ASP A 545 25.54 -29.49 33.41
N GLY A 546 24.36 -28.87 33.26
CA GLY A 546 23.80 -28.49 31.96
C GLY A 546 23.25 -29.65 31.12
N LEU A 547 23.24 -30.88 31.62
CA LEU A 547 22.86 -32.09 30.85
C LEU A 547 21.39 -32.49 31.09
N SER A 548 20.84 -33.33 30.20
CA SER A 548 19.49 -33.88 30.33
C SER A 548 19.48 -35.13 31.22
N HIS A 549 18.54 -35.18 32.17
CA HIS A 549 18.32 -36.26 33.13
C HIS A 549 16.88 -36.78 33.05
N THR A 550 16.60 -37.97 33.60
CA THR A 550 15.27 -38.61 33.53
C THR A 550 14.73 -38.94 34.92
N VAL A 551 13.43 -38.74 35.12
CA VAL A 551 12.66 -39.22 36.29
C VAL A 551 11.76 -40.37 35.85
N THR A 552 11.76 -41.48 36.58
CA THR A 552 10.93 -42.66 36.29
C THR A 552 9.98 -42.93 37.44
N ALA A 553 8.69 -43.15 37.16
CA ALA A 553 7.67 -43.55 38.12
C ALA A 553 7.09 -44.93 37.78
N SER A 554 6.89 -45.75 38.80
CA SER A 554 6.44 -47.14 38.67
C SER A 554 5.41 -47.50 39.73
N LEU A 555 4.24 -48.00 39.30
CA LEU A 555 3.26 -48.65 40.17
C LEU A 555 3.00 -50.08 39.65
N PRO A 556 3.54 -51.12 40.33
CA PRO A 556 3.34 -52.50 39.94
C PRO A 556 1.84 -52.86 39.83
N GLY A 557 1.44 -53.50 38.72
CA GLY A 557 0.05 -53.86 38.43
C GLY A 557 -0.80 -52.75 37.78
N CYS A 558 -0.24 -51.56 37.56
CA CYS A 558 -0.88 -50.50 36.76
C CYS A 558 -0.03 -50.15 35.53
N SER A 559 1.01 -49.31 35.65
CA SER A 559 1.99 -49.03 34.59
C SER A 559 3.26 -48.36 35.13
N THR A 560 4.29 -48.29 34.28
CA THR A 560 5.54 -47.54 34.47
C THR A 560 5.65 -46.43 33.42
N THR A 561 6.16 -45.24 33.79
CA THR A 561 6.34 -44.11 32.86
C THR A 561 7.49 -43.20 33.30
N SER A 562 8.08 -42.43 32.39
CA SER A 562 9.25 -41.57 32.66
C SER A 562 9.17 -40.23 31.95
N ALA A 563 9.83 -39.21 32.51
CA ALA A 563 9.89 -37.84 31.98
C ALA A 563 11.33 -37.29 32.07
N ALA A 564 11.81 -36.65 31.00
CA ALA A 564 13.14 -36.03 30.96
C ALA A 564 13.08 -34.55 31.35
N TYR A 565 14.17 -34.03 31.93
CA TYR A 565 14.36 -32.62 32.27
C TYR A 565 15.84 -32.22 32.17
N THR A 566 16.13 -30.93 31.93
CA THR A 566 17.51 -30.44 31.75
C THR A 566 18.02 -29.72 33.00
N ALA A 567 19.23 -30.06 33.46
CA ALA A 567 19.89 -29.39 34.59
C ALA A 567 20.39 -27.97 34.19
N PRO A 568 20.46 -27.00 35.12
CA PRO A 568 21.11 -25.71 34.89
C PRO A 568 22.63 -25.84 34.66
N ALA A 569 23.25 -24.84 34.00
CA ALA A 569 24.71 -24.74 33.82
C ALA A 569 25.44 -24.30 35.11
N ALA A 570 26.74 -24.64 35.24
CA ALA A 570 27.55 -24.40 36.43
C ALA A 570 27.74 -22.91 36.76
N CYS A 571 27.65 -22.51 38.04
CA CYS A 571 27.34 -21.12 38.41
C CYS A 571 28.21 -20.41 39.49
N SER A 572 29.50 -20.74 39.71
CA SER A 572 30.33 -20.09 40.75
C SER A 572 31.44 -19.13 40.23
N VAL A 573 31.42 -17.83 40.57
CA VAL A 573 32.57 -16.87 40.49
C VAL A 573 32.52 -15.77 41.58
N ALA A 574 33.69 -15.30 42.06
CA ALA A 574 33.87 -14.16 42.99
C ALA A 574 34.23 -12.84 42.25
N PRO A 575 33.92 -11.62 42.76
CA PRO A 575 34.12 -10.37 42.02
C PRO A 575 35.50 -9.70 42.21
N ALA A 576 36.08 -9.16 41.12
CA ALA A 576 37.38 -8.45 41.07
C ALA A 576 37.23 -6.90 41.06
N CYS A 577 38.28 -6.17 41.46
CA CYS A 577 38.38 -4.69 41.43
C CYS A 577 38.27 -4.12 40.00
N SER A 578 37.54 -3.00 39.79
CA SER A 578 37.39 -2.34 38.48
C SER A 578 37.56 -0.81 38.50
N ALA A 579 37.94 -0.22 37.36
CA ALA A 579 38.14 1.23 37.16
C ALA A 579 37.41 1.76 35.92
N SER A 580 36.96 3.02 35.95
CA SER A 580 36.31 3.72 34.83
C SER A 580 36.86 5.13 34.67
N VAL A 581 36.88 5.68 33.45
CA VAL A 581 37.44 7.01 33.13
C VAL A 581 36.51 7.80 32.21
N VAL A 582 36.46 9.12 32.42
CA VAL A 582 35.72 10.09 31.61
C VAL A 582 36.64 11.29 31.30
N VAL A 583 36.76 11.66 30.03
CA VAL A 583 37.57 12.78 29.54
C VAL A 583 36.68 13.86 28.93
N THR A 584 36.96 15.12 29.22
CA THR A 584 36.26 16.28 28.66
C THR A 584 37.27 17.33 28.18
N ALA A 585 37.21 17.68 26.89
CA ALA A 585 38.06 18.71 26.29
C ALA A 585 37.38 20.09 26.27
N SER A 586 38.15 21.15 26.48
CA SER A 586 37.69 22.54 26.33
C SER A 586 37.64 22.96 24.85
N SER A 587 37.05 24.13 24.57
CA SER A 587 37.17 24.78 23.27
C SER A 587 38.62 25.13 22.90
N CYS A 588 38.94 25.07 21.61
CA CYS A 588 40.22 25.48 20.97
C CYS A 588 40.46 26.98 21.23
N ILE A 589 41.68 27.37 21.59
CA ILE A 589 42.07 28.78 21.72
C ILE A 589 42.73 29.23 20.40
N PRO A 590 42.07 30.08 19.57
CA PRO A 590 42.55 30.39 18.22
C PRO A 590 43.90 31.10 18.16
N THR A 591 44.26 31.85 19.21
CA THR A 591 45.52 32.63 19.26
C THR A 591 46.76 31.78 19.51
N THR A 592 46.61 30.61 20.14
CA THR A 592 47.73 29.74 20.52
C THR A 592 47.66 28.36 19.88
N ASN A 593 46.56 28.04 19.17
CA ASN A 593 46.27 26.73 18.60
C ASN A 593 46.36 25.60 19.65
N THR A 594 45.90 25.87 20.88
CA THR A 594 45.95 24.92 22.01
C THR A 594 44.59 24.78 22.72
N TYR A 595 44.41 23.69 23.47
CA TYR A 595 43.22 23.40 24.28
C TYR A 595 43.62 22.76 25.64
N SER A 596 42.63 22.43 26.48
CA SER A 596 42.83 21.75 27.78
C SER A 596 41.88 20.55 27.94
N THR A 597 42.28 19.55 28.73
CA THR A 597 41.45 18.39 29.09
C THR A 597 41.25 18.27 30.60
N THR A 598 40.07 17.77 30.98
CA THR A 598 39.74 17.34 32.34
C THR A 598 39.43 15.85 32.32
N VAL A 599 40.14 15.07 33.12
CA VAL A 599 40.03 13.61 33.21
C VAL A 599 39.51 13.22 34.58
N SER A 600 38.41 12.48 34.66
CA SER A 600 37.84 11.95 35.90
C SER A 600 37.88 10.42 35.91
N VAL A 601 38.50 9.82 36.93
CA VAL A 601 38.65 8.36 37.10
C VAL A 601 37.90 7.90 38.34
N THR A 602 37.00 6.92 38.19
CA THR A 602 36.27 6.29 39.30
C THR A 602 36.71 4.85 39.49
N LEU A 603 37.23 4.52 40.67
CA LEU A 603 37.61 3.18 41.11
C LEU A 603 36.44 2.53 41.85
N THR A 604 36.16 1.25 41.63
CA THR A 604 35.09 0.46 42.30
C THR A 604 35.67 -0.81 42.91
N ASN A 605 35.28 -1.11 44.16
CA ASN A 605 35.78 -2.27 44.91
C ASN A 605 37.33 -2.30 44.99
N ALA A 606 37.96 -1.14 45.17
CA ALA A 606 39.40 -1.06 45.39
C ALA A 606 39.75 -1.73 46.72
N THR A 607 40.44 -2.87 46.66
CA THR A 607 40.85 -3.68 47.81
C THR A 607 42.30 -3.44 48.25
N ALA A 608 43.08 -2.67 47.47
CA ALA A 608 44.48 -2.37 47.75
C ALA A 608 44.77 -0.85 47.75
N THR A 609 45.61 -0.41 48.69
CA THR A 609 46.24 0.93 48.69
C THR A 609 47.36 0.97 47.66
N GLY A 610 47.47 2.04 46.87
CA GLY A 610 48.46 2.13 45.79
C GLY A 610 48.56 3.50 45.14
N LYS A 611 49.38 3.61 44.09
CA LYS A 611 49.58 4.83 43.31
C LYS A 611 48.77 4.77 42.02
N LEU A 612 47.71 5.57 41.94
CA LEU A 612 46.95 5.77 40.70
C LEU A 612 47.74 6.73 39.80
N THR A 613 48.03 6.30 38.57
CA THR A 613 48.70 7.12 37.56
C THR A 613 47.74 7.39 36.42
N ILE A 614 47.52 8.68 36.11
CA ILE A 614 46.70 9.16 34.98
C ILE A 614 47.63 9.84 33.98
N THR A 615 47.66 9.40 32.73
CA THR A 615 48.47 10.00 31.66
C THR A 615 47.57 10.47 30.53
N ASP A 616 47.86 11.62 29.92
CA ASP A 616 47.25 12.12 28.68
C ASP A 616 48.39 12.44 27.69
N GLY A 617 48.69 11.49 26.82
CA GLY A 617 49.89 11.52 25.97
C GLY A 617 51.18 11.67 26.79
N PRO A 618 51.99 12.73 26.58
CA PRO A 618 53.24 12.95 27.31
C PRO A 618 53.05 13.52 28.72
N GLN A 619 51.86 13.99 29.08
CA GLN A 619 51.60 14.56 30.40
C GLN A 619 51.09 13.49 31.37
N SER A 620 51.46 13.58 32.66
CA SER A 620 51.02 12.63 33.68
C SER A 620 50.71 13.28 35.02
N ALA A 621 49.73 12.75 35.73
CA ALA A 621 49.31 13.11 37.07
C ALA A 621 49.21 11.84 37.94
N THR A 622 49.58 11.93 39.22
CA THR A 622 49.58 10.76 40.11
C THR A 622 48.92 11.06 41.45
N PHE A 623 48.13 10.11 41.96
CA PHE A 623 47.38 10.20 43.20
C PHE A 623 47.72 9.03 44.14
N ILE A 624 47.80 9.29 45.44
CA ILE A 624 48.00 8.25 46.47
C ILE A 624 46.61 7.80 46.95
N ILE A 625 46.32 6.50 46.86
CA ILE A 625 45.05 5.90 47.28
C ILE A 625 45.21 5.32 48.69
N SER A 626 44.53 5.91 49.67
CA SER A 626 44.64 5.53 51.10
C SER A 626 43.38 4.89 51.68
N SER A 627 42.30 4.73 50.90
CA SER A 627 41.02 4.16 51.35
C SER A 627 40.50 3.08 50.40
N THR A 628 39.88 2.03 50.95
CA THR A 628 39.19 0.97 50.20
C THR A 628 37.73 1.36 49.93
N GLY A 629 37.17 0.94 48.81
CA GLY A 629 35.80 1.29 48.37
C GLY A 629 35.74 1.96 46.99
N THR A 630 34.68 2.73 46.73
CA THR A 630 34.47 3.45 45.46
C THR A 630 34.82 4.93 45.60
N THR A 631 35.77 5.44 44.81
CA THR A 631 36.26 6.84 44.88
C THR A 631 36.61 7.41 43.51
N THR A 632 36.46 8.73 43.33
CA THR A 632 36.71 9.45 42.07
C THR A 632 37.86 10.46 42.21
N TYR A 633 38.74 10.53 41.20
CA TYR A 633 39.90 11.42 41.12
C TYR A 633 39.87 12.22 39.82
N THR A 634 40.27 13.50 39.86
CA THR A 634 40.25 14.38 38.68
C THR A 634 41.63 14.98 38.39
N ALA A 635 42.07 14.93 37.14
CA ALA A 635 43.29 15.56 36.62
C ALA A 635 42.96 16.55 35.50
N VAL A 636 43.70 17.66 35.40
CA VAL A 636 43.55 18.67 34.34
C VAL A 636 44.88 18.85 33.63
N PHE A 637 44.88 18.74 32.30
CA PHE A 637 46.05 18.93 31.45
C PHE A 637 45.80 20.13 30.53
N VAL A 638 46.71 21.10 30.52
CA VAL A 638 46.55 22.38 29.80
C VAL A 638 47.63 22.55 28.74
N GLY A 639 47.32 23.33 27.70
CA GLY A 639 48.29 23.68 26.65
C GLY A 639 48.57 22.55 25.67
N LEU A 640 47.59 21.68 25.43
CA LEU A 640 47.67 20.57 24.47
C LEU A 640 47.51 21.09 23.04
N SER A 641 48.23 20.51 22.08
CA SER A 641 48.26 20.96 20.67
C SER A 641 46.98 20.61 19.92
N SER A 642 46.35 21.60 19.28
CA SER A 642 45.19 21.37 18.39
C SER A 642 45.69 20.95 17.02
N ASP A 643 45.93 19.65 16.87
CA ASP A 643 46.55 19.03 15.69
C ASP A 643 45.70 17.90 15.09
N GLY A 644 44.47 17.71 15.56
CA GLY A 644 43.58 16.63 15.11
C GLY A 644 44.00 15.23 15.57
N SER A 645 45.08 15.11 16.34
CA SER A 645 45.61 13.81 16.76
C SER A 645 44.73 13.18 17.83
N THR A 646 44.65 11.85 17.78
CA THR A 646 44.03 11.06 18.85
C THR A 646 44.99 10.98 20.03
N HIS A 647 44.53 11.43 21.19
CA HIS A 647 45.22 11.30 22.46
C HIS A 647 44.64 10.13 23.27
N THR A 648 45.51 9.38 23.93
CA THR A 648 45.10 8.27 24.81
C THR A 648 45.32 8.66 26.25
N VAL A 649 44.21 8.69 27.00
CA VAL A 649 44.22 8.79 28.44
C VAL A 649 44.34 7.39 29.05
N THR A 650 45.35 7.17 29.89
CA THR A 650 45.53 5.90 30.61
C THR A 650 45.45 6.13 32.11
N ALA A 651 44.57 5.41 32.79
CA ALA A 651 44.50 5.37 34.24
C ALA A 651 44.85 3.96 34.73
N SER A 652 45.90 3.83 35.53
CA SER A 652 46.37 2.54 36.05
C SER A 652 46.60 2.58 37.55
N LEU A 653 46.07 1.56 38.23
CA LEU A 653 46.30 1.24 39.63
C LEU A 653 46.67 -0.25 39.74
N PRO A 654 47.88 -0.61 40.19
CA PRO A 654 48.28 -2.01 40.35
C PRO A 654 47.32 -2.78 41.27
N GLY A 655 46.86 -3.96 40.83
CA GLY A 655 45.87 -4.78 41.54
C GLY A 655 44.40 -4.47 41.19
N CYS A 656 44.15 -3.48 40.34
CA CYS A 656 42.85 -3.19 39.72
C CYS A 656 42.99 -3.19 38.19
N SER A 657 41.88 -3.24 37.46
CA SER A 657 41.90 -3.14 35.98
C SER A 657 42.49 -1.80 35.52
N THR A 658 43.47 -1.80 34.62
CA THR A 658 43.91 -0.60 33.90
C THR A 658 42.82 -0.20 32.89
N VAL A 659 42.46 1.09 32.84
CA VAL A 659 41.47 1.61 31.89
C VAL A 659 42.08 2.68 31.00
N THR A 660 41.74 2.64 29.72
CA THR A 660 42.15 3.62 28.72
C THR A 660 40.93 4.25 28.06
N GLN A 661 41.03 5.53 27.71
CA GLN A 661 40.04 6.23 26.91
C GLN A 661 40.72 7.15 25.92
N THR A 662 40.32 7.09 24.66
CA THR A 662 40.83 7.95 23.61
C THR A 662 39.89 9.15 23.40
N TYR A 663 40.47 10.27 23.00
CA TYR A 663 39.72 11.43 22.51
C TYR A 663 40.54 12.11 21.40
N THR A 664 39.86 12.83 20.50
CA THR A 664 40.51 13.51 19.36
C THR A 664 40.70 14.99 19.68
N ALA A 665 41.92 15.50 19.54
CA ALA A 665 42.20 16.93 19.63
C ALA A 665 41.47 17.69 18.50
N PRO A 666 41.10 18.97 18.69
CA PRO A 666 40.62 19.80 17.58
C PRO A 666 41.65 19.86 16.42
N GLY A 667 41.20 19.73 15.17
CA GLY A 667 42.06 19.65 13.98
C GLY A 667 42.87 20.91 13.68
N TYR A 668 42.23 22.07 13.78
CA TYR A 668 42.79 23.42 13.64
C TYR A 668 41.70 24.43 13.98
N CYS A 669 42.05 25.61 14.51
CA CYS A 669 41.04 26.65 14.75
C CYS A 669 40.83 27.50 13.44
N PHE A 670 39.62 27.56 12.84
CA PHE A 670 39.31 28.25 11.54
C PHE A 670 38.98 29.76 11.65
N GLN A 671 39.53 30.61 10.75
CA GLN A 671 38.90 31.82 10.16
C GLN A 671 39.66 32.35 8.92
N TYR A 672 38.96 32.76 7.84
CA TYR A 672 39.49 33.67 6.79
C TYR A 672 39.01 35.10 7.06
N ILE A 673 39.92 36.06 7.17
CA ILE A 673 39.59 37.49 7.20
C ILE A 673 39.75 38.05 5.78
N GLY A 674 38.65 38.52 5.14
CA GLY A 674 38.70 39.48 4.02
C GLY A 674 38.08 39.11 2.66
N SER A 675 37.74 37.86 2.33
CA SER A 675 37.07 37.52 1.04
C SER A 675 35.58 37.23 1.24
N GLN A 676 34.69 37.95 0.54
CA GLN A 676 33.24 37.75 0.60
C GLN A 676 32.68 37.73 -0.83
N VAL A 677 32.22 36.57 -1.30
CA VAL A 677 31.67 36.41 -2.66
C VAL A 677 30.15 36.33 -2.59
N VAL A 678 29.48 37.03 -3.50
CA VAL A 678 28.01 37.08 -3.64
C VAL A 678 27.63 36.60 -5.03
N LEU A 679 26.54 35.85 -5.12
CA LEU A 679 26.01 35.28 -6.35
C LEU A 679 24.58 35.76 -6.58
N ASP A 680 24.34 36.40 -7.72
CA ASP A 680 23.01 36.82 -8.17
C ASP A 680 22.62 36.08 -9.46
N GLY A 681 21.32 35.86 -9.65
CA GLY A 681 20.76 35.20 -10.82
C GLY A 681 19.60 35.99 -11.42
N PHE A 682 19.50 35.97 -12.73
CA PHE A 682 18.44 36.64 -13.49
C PHE A 682 17.93 35.76 -14.63
N VAL A 683 16.69 36.01 -15.04
CA VAL A 683 16.08 35.46 -16.25
C VAL A 683 15.49 36.63 -17.04
N ASP A 684 15.55 36.58 -18.36
CA ASP A 684 15.01 37.62 -19.24
C ASP A 684 13.48 37.73 -19.15
N LYS A 685 12.79 36.63 -18.81
CA LYS A 685 11.33 36.56 -18.69
C LYS A 685 10.91 35.78 -17.44
N SER A 686 10.11 36.40 -16.57
CA SER A 686 9.50 35.73 -15.43
C SER A 686 8.19 35.01 -15.77
N LYS A 687 7.67 35.20 -16.99
CA LYS A 687 6.52 34.48 -17.56
C LYS A 687 6.83 34.02 -18.99
N ALA A 688 6.53 32.78 -19.32
CA ALA A 688 6.80 32.20 -20.64
C ALA A 688 5.72 31.20 -21.07
N LYS A 689 5.73 30.82 -22.35
CA LYS A 689 4.90 29.72 -22.88
C LYS A 689 5.71 28.42 -22.97
N SER A 690 5.02 27.29 -22.97
CA SER A 690 5.65 26.00 -23.25
C SER A 690 6.33 26.03 -24.62
N GLY A 691 7.58 25.60 -24.69
CA GLY A 691 8.47 25.63 -25.86
C GLY A 691 9.26 26.93 -26.05
N GLU A 692 9.08 27.95 -25.20
CA GLU A 692 9.79 29.22 -25.32
C GLU A 692 11.23 29.15 -24.79
N VAL A 693 12.15 29.91 -25.39
CA VAL A 693 13.55 30.01 -24.97
C VAL A 693 13.70 31.11 -23.92
N LEU A 694 14.32 30.76 -22.80
CA LEU A 694 14.69 31.61 -21.68
C LEU A 694 16.19 31.85 -21.67
N THR A 695 16.61 33.06 -21.36
CA THR A 695 18.03 33.43 -21.19
C THR A 695 18.32 33.71 -19.72
N TYR A 696 19.17 32.89 -19.12
CA TYR A 696 19.64 33.03 -17.75
C TYR A 696 20.96 33.79 -17.69
N THR A 697 21.11 34.63 -16.66
CA THR A 697 22.33 35.39 -16.38
C THR A 697 22.73 35.19 -14.92
N LEU A 698 23.95 34.70 -14.67
CA LEU A 698 24.54 34.59 -13.33
C LEU A 698 25.62 35.65 -13.16
N VAL A 699 25.57 36.40 -12.06
CA VAL A 699 26.53 37.45 -11.73
C VAL A 699 27.24 37.08 -10.43
N LEU A 700 28.57 36.92 -10.50
CA LEU A 700 29.42 36.60 -9.36
C LEU A 700 30.25 37.84 -8.99
N THR A 701 30.12 38.30 -7.75
CA THR A 701 30.77 39.54 -7.26
C THR A 701 31.61 39.29 -6.01
N ASN A 702 32.86 39.75 -6.00
CA ASN A 702 33.68 39.75 -4.79
C ASN A 702 33.50 41.08 -4.04
N THR A 703 32.73 41.05 -2.97
CA THR A 703 32.47 42.17 -2.05
C THR A 703 33.50 42.29 -0.93
N GLY A 704 34.45 41.36 -0.84
CA GLY A 704 35.54 41.39 0.12
C GLY A 704 36.67 42.36 -0.25
N THR A 705 37.66 42.44 0.62
CA THR A 705 38.87 43.27 0.47
C THR A 705 40.06 42.52 -0.15
N THR A 706 39.97 41.21 -0.34
CA THR A 706 41.02 40.36 -0.93
C THR A 706 40.51 39.56 -2.12
N THR A 707 41.39 39.16 -3.05
CA THR A 707 41.04 38.34 -4.22
C THR A 707 40.52 36.97 -3.80
N ALA A 708 39.35 36.58 -4.31
CA ALA A 708 38.83 35.22 -4.18
C ALA A 708 39.41 34.35 -5.31
N ALA A 709 40.04 33.22 -4.96
CA ALA A 709 40.66 32.32 -5.93
C ALA A 709 39.87 31.01 -6.06
N ASN A 710 39.89 30.43 -7.25
CA ASN A 710 39.27 29.12 -7.57
C ASN A 710 37.80 29.02 -7.13
N VAL A 711 37.00 30.04 -7.45
CA VAL A 711 35.57 30.02 -7.15
C VAL A 711 34.86 29.12 -8.15
N ILE A 712 34.07 28.17 -7.65
CA ILE A 712 33.25 27.28 -8.48
C ILE A 712 31.78 27.60 -8.21
N VAL A 713 31.07 28.01 -9.25
CA VAL A 713 29.61 28.13 -9.22
C VAL A 713 29.01 26.85 -9.79
N MET A 714 28.09 26.24 -9.06
CA MET A 714 27.31 25.10 -9.50
C MET A 714 25.91 25.56 -9.87
N ASP A 715 25.46 25.31 -11.09
CA ASP A 715 24.15 25.71 -11.60
C ASP A 715 23.32 24.49 -11.99
N SER A 716 22.04 24.49 -11.66
CA SER A 716 21.11 23.39 -11.88
C SER A 716 19.77 23.88 -12.40
N LEU A 717 19.29 23.25 -13.47
CA LEU A 717 17.99 23.49 -14.07
C LEU A 717 16.97 22.45 -13.58
N MET A 718 15.78 22.91 -13.17
CA MET A 718 14.68 22.01 -12.80
C MET A 718 14.20 21.19 -14.00
N ASN A 719 13.64 20.00 -13.75
CA ASN A 719 12.88 19.27 -14.76
C ASN A 719 11.77 20.16 -15.36
N GLY A 720 11.63 20.13 -16.69
CA GLY A 720 10.82 21.10 -17.44
C GLY A 720 11.61 22.27 -18.03
N LEU A 721 12.88 22.45 -17.64
CA LEU A 721 13.84 23.31 -18.34
C LEU A 721 14.89 22.45 -19.03
N ARG A 722 15.05 22.65 -20.34
CA ARG A 722 16.06 21.96 -21.13
C ARG A 722 17.12 22.93 -21.60
N TYR A 723 18.35 22.76 -21.12
CA TYR A 723 19.49 23.56 -21.56
C TYR A 723 19.65 23.50 -23.09
N LEU A 724 19.88 24.66 -23.72
CA LEU A 724 20.18 24.76 -25.14
C LEU A 724 21.70 24.64 -25.36
N THR A 725 22.16 23.50 -25.87
CA THR A 725 23.59 23.21 -26.07
C THR A 725 24.30 24.34 -26.83
N ASN A 726 25.51 24.69 -26.40
CA ASN A 726 26.33 25.77 -26.95
C ASN A 726 25.73 27.19 -26.84
N SER A 727 24.75 27.42 -25.95
CA SER A 727 24.20 28.76 -25.71
C SER A 727 24.98 29.60 -24.69
N ALA A 728 25.92 29.00 -23.94
CA ALA A 728 26.65 29.70 -22.89
C ALA A 728 27.67 30.70 -23.45
N THR A 729 27.71 31.89 -22.84
CA THR A 729 28.74 32.91 -23.04
C THR A 729 29.41 33.19 -21.70
N ALA A 730 30.61 32.63 -21.50
CA ALA A 730 31.39 32.78 -20.26
C ALA A 730 32.42 33.92 -20.38
N PRO A 731 32.70 34.68 -19.30
CA PRO A 731 33.74 35.70 -19.30
C PRO A 731 35.14 35.15 -19.58
N VAL A 732 35.98 35.99 -20.19
CA VAL A 732 37.39 35.66 -20.46
C VAL A 732 38.11 35.27 -19.16
N GLY A 733 38.91 34.20 -19.21
CA GLY A 733 39.65 33.70 -18.04
C GLY A 733 38.83 32.80 -17.11
N THR A 734 37.59 32.51 -17.46
CA THR A 734 36.72 31.54 -16.77
C THR A 734 36.38 30.38 -17.70
N THR A 735 35.95 29.26 -17.14
CA THR A 735 35.53 28.09 -17.92
C THR A 735 34.15 27.64 -17.46
N PHE A 736 33.20 27.57 -18.39
CA PHE A 736 31.88 26.98 -18.15
C PHE A 736 31.81 25.60 -18.78
N THR A 737 31.42 24.61 -17.99
CA THR A 737 31.22 23.23 -18.41
C THR A 737 29.76 22.89 -18.19
N GLN A 738 29.02 22.73 -19.29
CA GLN A 738 27.65 22.23 -19.25
C GLN A 738 27.63 20.82 -18.67
N GLY A 739 26.69 20.56 -17.76
CA GLY A 739 26.36 19.21 -17.32
C GLY A 739 24.86 19.00 -17.24
N ILE A 740 24.46 17.74 -17.06
CA ILE A 740 23.06 17.31 -17.00
C ILE A 740 22.91 16.53 -15.68
N PRO A 741 22.22 17.05 -14.64
CA PRO A 741 21.50 18.32 -14.57
C PRO A 741 22.33 19.52 -14.07
N ILE A 742 23.58 19.31 -13.62
CA ILE A 742 24.41 20.34 -12.99
C ILE A 742 25.51 20.82 -13.93
N SER A 743 25.52 22.11 -14.25
CA SER A 743 26.60 22.79 -14.94
C SER A 743 27.56 23.46 -13.96
N THR A 744 28.83 23.63 -14.34
CA THR A 744 29.84 24.26 -13.49
C THR A 744 30.49 25.44 -14.17
N TRP A 745 30.67 26.52 -13.43
CA TRP A 745 31.40 27.70 -13.86
C TRP A 745 32.60 27.92 -12.94
N HIS A 746 33.79 27.69 -13.46
CA HIS A 746 35.03 27.83 -12.73
C HIS A 746 35.69 29.18 -13.00
N VAL A 747 35.93 29.93 -11.93
CA VAL A 747 36.52 31.26 -11.91
C VAL A 747 37.86 31.18 -11.18
N THR A 748 38.94 31.27 -11.94
CA THR A 748 40.32 31.11 -11.42
C THR A 748 40.71 32.19 -10.42
N GLY A 749 40.24 33.42 -10.62
CA GLY A 749 40.44 34.52 -9.68
C GLY A 749 39.42 35.65 -9.90
N LEU A 750 38.92 36.20 -8.79
CA LEU A 750 37.97 37.31 -8.75
C LEU A 750 38.51 38.37 -7.79
N THR A 751 39.05 39.44 -8.34
CA THR A 751 39.69 40.53 -7.56
C THR A 751 38.67 41.27 -6.69
N ALA A 752 39.13 41.92 -5.62
CA ALA A 752 38.26 42.69 -4.72
C ALA A 752 37.47 43.76 -5.49
N GLY A 753 36.14 43.75 -5.37
CA GLY A 753 35.23 44.65 -6.08
C GLY A 753 34.87 44.23 -7.52
N GLN A 754 35.44 43.13 -8.05
CA GLN A 754 35.16 42.66 -9.41
C GLN A 754 33.84 41.87 -9.47
N SER A 755 33.11 42.04 -10.58
CA SER A 755 31.97 41.22 -10.96
C SER A 755 32.20 40.55 -12.32
N LEU A 756 31.78 39.30 -12.45
CA LEU A 756 31.79 38.53 -13.70
C LEU A 756 30.37 38.02 -14.00
N SER A 757 30.00 37.94 -15.28
CA SER A 757 28.65 37.56 -15.69
C SER A 757 28.67 36.42 -16.71
N LEU A 758 28.01 35.31 -16.39
CA LEU A 758 27.79 34.17 -17.29
C LEU A 758 26.35 34.21 -17.82
N THR A 759 26.15 34.03 -19.12
CA THR A 759 24.81 33.87 -19.70
C THR A 759 24.66 32.52 -20.39
N PHE A 760 23.49 31.89 -20.31
CA PHE A 760 23.15 30.67 -21.06
C PHE A 760 21.63 30.59 -21.32
N GLN A 761 21.20 29.68 -22.19
CA GLN A 761 19.78 29.54 -22.56
C GLN A 761 19.21 28.17 -22.24
N ALA A 762 17.91 28.13 -21.93
CA ALA A 762 17.14 26.89 -21.78
C ALA A 762 15.74 27.04 -22.37
N VAL A 763 15.12 25.94 -22.80
CA VAL A 763 13.74 25.88 -23.30
C VAL A 763 12.83 25.44 -22.17
N ALA A 764 11.70 26.15 -21.98
CA ALA A 764 10.66 25.77 -21.03
C ALA A 764 9.74 24.71 -21.64
N ASP A 765 10.02 23.43 -21.42
CA ASP A 765 9.29 22.30 -22.02
C ASP A 765 8.04 21.86 -21.19
N SER A 766 7.83 22.43 -20.00
CA SER A 766 6.70 22.10 -19.11
C SER A 766 5.98 23.34 -18.59
N SER A 767 4.69 23.20 -18.28
CA SER A 767 3.90 24.18 -17.52
C SER A 767 4.22 24.15 -16.02
N GLY A 768 3.84 25.20 -15.30
CA GLY A 768 4.06 25.37 -13.86
C GLY A 768 5.12 26.42 -13.54
N ILE A 769 5.67 26.38 -12.33
CA ILE A 769 6.77 27.27 -11.93
C ILE A 769 8.07 26.50 -12.11
N LEU A 770 8.92 26.99 -13.00
CA LEU A 770 10.23 26.41 -13.30
C LEU A 770 11.33 27.19 -12.58
N TYR A 771 12.40 26.51 -12.14
CA TYR A 771 13.50 27.13 -11.41
C TYR A 771 14.87 26.87 -12.05
N ASN A 772 15.70 27.90 -12.06
CA ASN A 772 17.15 27.79 -12.19
C ASN A 772 17.80 28.11 -10.84
N LYS A 773 18.71 27.26 -10.39
CA LYS A 773 19.38 27.39 -9.09
C LYS A 773 20.88 27.34 -9.25
N ALA A 774 21.56 28.41 -8.87
CA ALA A 774 23.02 28.52 -8.84
C ALA A 774 23.54 28.68 -7.40
N MET A 775 24.68 28.06 -7.10
CA MET A 775 25.23 27.97 -5.76
C MET A 775 26.74 28.20 -5.72
N ILE A 776 27.18 28.87 -4.66
CA ILE A 776 28.56 28.91 -4.18
C ILE A 776 28.56 28.56 -2.68
N PRO A 777 29.70 28.23 -2.07
CA PRO A 777 29.75 28.04 -0.62
C PRO A 777 29.23 29.29 0.11
N GLY A 778 28.14 29.12 0.85
CA GLY A 778 27.53 30.19 1.66
C GLY A 778 26.56 31.14 0.95
N ASP A 779 26.33 31.01 -0.36
CA ASP A 779 25.35 31.82 -1.09
C ASP A 779 24.62 31.02 -2.19
N THR A 780 23.38 31.40 -2.49
CA THR A 780 22.52 30.69 -3.44
C THR A 780 21.60 31.65 -4.17
N ALA A 781 21.68 31.64 -5.50
CA ALA A 781 20.78 32.38 -6.38
C ALA A 781 19.71 31.43 -6.93
N ILE A 782 18.44 31.79 -6.72
CA ILE A 782 17.29 31.07 -7.29
C ILE A 782 16.50 32.04 -8.16
N VAL A 783 16.26 31.64 -9.39
CA VAL A 783 15.43 32.38 -10.35
C VAL A 783 14.30 31.47 -10.78
N CYS A 784 13.09 32.02 -10.88
CA CYS A 784 11.92 31.27 -11.32
C CYS A 784 11.33 31.83 -12.62
N THR A 785 10.49 31.03 -13.27
CA THR A 785 9.67 31.44 -14.41
C THR A 785 8.32 30.75 -14.35
N SER A 786 7.23 31.51 -14.50
CA SER A 786 5.87 30.99 -14.59
C SER A 786 5.53 30.60 -16.03
N VAL A 787 5.12 29.35 -16.22
CA VAL A 787 4.52 28.87 -17.46
C VAL A 787 3.07 28.50 -17.17
N PRO A 788 2.06 29.17 -17.78
CA PRO A 788 0.66 28.89 -17.51
C PRO A 788 0.28 27.42 -17.71
N VAL A 789 -0.51 26.90 -16.78
CA VAL A 789 -1.20 25.62 -16.96
C VAL A 789 -2.50 25.91 -17.71
N MET A 790 -2.64 25.31 -18.89
CA MET A 790 -3.83 25.46 -19.72
C MET A 790 -4.88 24.43 -19.30
N VAL A 791 -6.09 24.87 -19.04
CA VAL A 791 -7.27 24.04 -18.72
C VAL A 791 -8.40 24.34 -19.70
N CYS A 792 -9.32 23.40 -19.92
CA CYS A 792 -10.40 23.63 -20.88
C CYS A 792 -11.56 24.35 -20.21
N THR A 793 -12.20 25.26 -20.96
CA THR A 793 -13.38 25.98 -20.48
C THR A 793 -14.47 25.00 -20.05
N GLY A 794 -14.88 25.05 -18.79
CA GLY A 794 -15.91 24.18 -18.23
C GLY A 794 -15.41 22.87 -17.60
N ASP A 795 -14.12 22.56 -17.70
CA ASP A 795 -13.53 21.41 -17.01
C ASP A 795 -13.47 21.66 -15.49
N THR A 796 -13.69 20.60 -14.72
CA THR A 796 -13.42 20.58 -13.29
C THR A 796 -12.00 20.09 -13.03
N TYR A 797 -11.20 20.90 -12.33
CA TYR A 797 -9.83 20.56 -11.96
C TYR A 797 -9.51 20.99 -10.53
N LEU A 798 -8.46 20.40 -9.97
CA LEU A 798 -7.92 20.73 -8.67
C LEU A 798 -6.39 20.69 -8.74
N PHE A 799 -5.74 21.83 -8.57
CA PHE A 799 -4.30 21.90 -8.34
C PHE A 799 -4.04 22.19 -6.87
N GLN A 800 -3.20 21.39 -6.22
CA GLN A 800 -2.77 21.65 -4.85
C GLN A 800 -1.38 22.28 -4.86
N LEU A 801 -1.29 23.52 -4.38
CA LEU A 801 -0.04 24.24 -4.19
C LEU A 801 0.42 24.02 -2.75
N THR A 802 1.67 23.60 -2.55
CA THR A 802 2.22 23.31 -1.22
C THR A 802 3.55 24.01 -1.03
N ALA A 803 3.61 24.94 -0.07
CA ALA A 803 4.81 25.63 0.38
C ALA A 803 5.53 24.89 1.51
N ALA A 804 6.82 25.21 1.69
CA ALA A 804 7.63 24.71 2.80
C ALA A 804 6.93 24.99 4.14
N SER A 805 6.90 23.98 5.02
CA SER A 805 6.34 24.10 6.37
C SER A 805 7.31 24.84 7.31
N GLY A 806 6.79 25.34 8.45
CA GLY A 806 7.62 25.99 9.47
C GLY A 806 7.76 27.51 9.35
N ARG A 807 7.02 28.17 8.44
CA ARG A 807 6.91 29.63 8.39
C ARG A 807 5.96 30.15 9.48
N SER A 808 6.20 31.37 9.93
CA SER A 808 5.37 32.05 10.96
C SER A 808 4.02 32.53 10.41
N SER A 809 3.91 32.77 9.10
CA SER A 809 2.63 33.08 8.44
C SER A 809 2.62 32.71 6.96
N TYR A 810 1.42 32.39 6.45
CA TYR A 810 1.14 32.17 5.02
C TYR A 810 -0.06 33.04 4.61
N LYS A 811 0.07 33.76 3.50
CA LYS A 811 -1.00 34.56 2.89
C LYS A 811 -1.05 34.29 1.39
N TRP A 812 -2.13 33.67 0.95
CA TRP A 812 -2.35 33.36 -0.46
C TRP A 812 -3.09 34.49 -1.17
N PHE A 813 -2.72 34.75 -2.42
CA PHE A 813 -3.35 35.74 -3.28
C PHE A 813 -3.83 35.09 -4.58
N LYS A 814 -5.00 35.50 -5.05
CA LYS A 814 -5.50 35.25 -6.40
C LYS A 814 -5.64 36.58 -7.12
N ASP A 815 -4.98 36.74 -8.27
CA ASP A 815 -4.99 37.95 -9.08
C ASP A 815 -4.61 39.21 -8.25
N ASN A 816 -3.61 39.04 -7.39
CA ASN A 816 -3.12 40.02 -6.40
C ASN A 816 -4.11 40.40 -5.28
N ILE A 817 -5.23 39.70 -5.15
CA ILE A 817 -6.21 39.87 -4.07
C ILE A 817 -6.03 38.74 -3.06
N GLU A 818 -5.92 39.08 -1.77
CA GLU A 818 -5.75 38.08 -0.71
C GLU A 818 -6.97 37.15 -0.61
N ILE A 819 -6.71 35.85 -0.53
CA ILE A 819 -7.72 34.82 -0.32
C ILE A 819 -7.92 34.67 1.20
N ILE A 820 -8.88 35.43 1.74
CA ILE A 820 -9.15 35.49 3.18
C ILE A 820 -9.44 34.08 3.73
N GLY A 821 -8.78 33.73 4.83
CA GLY A 821 -8.94 32.46 5.54
C GLY A 821 -7.99 31.34 5.08
N GLN A 822 -7.22 31.54 4.01
CA GLN A 822 -6.19 30.58 3.57
C GLN A 822 -4.85 30.91 4.24
N THR A 823 -4.61 30.33 5.42
CA THR A 823 -3.43 30.63 6.26
C THR A 823 -2.47 29.46 6.44
N THR A 824 -2.71 28.34 5.75
CA THR A 824 -1.84 27.16 5.80
C THR A 824 -0.81 27.22 4.68
N ASN A 825 0.17 26.32 4.74
CA ASN A 825 1.16 26.13 3.68
C ASN A 825 0.59 25.43 2.44
N VAL A 826 -0.72 25.18 2.36
CA VAL A 826 -1.38 24.45 1.26
C VAL A 826 -2.55 25.26 0.72
N LEU A 827 -2.66 25.38 -0.61
CA LEU A 827 -3.81 25.98 -1.30
C LEU A 827 -4.35 25.04 -2.38
N ASN A 828 -5.66 24.83 -2.37
CA ASN A 828 -6.38 24.10 -3.41
C ASN A 828 -6.94 25.10 -4.45
N VAL A 829 -6.53 24.97 -5.71
CA VAL A 829 -6.88 25.83 -6.84
C VAL A 829 -7.85 25.10 -7.76
N THR A 830 -9.06 25.65 -7.93
CA THR A 830 -10.14 25.07 -8.73
C THR A 830 -10.75 26.06 -9.73
N ALA A 831 -10.06 27.18 -9.97
CA ALA A 831 -10.53 28.25 -10.84
C ALA A 831 -9.34 28.88 -11.56
N PRO A 832 -9.54 29.50 -12.74
CA PRO A 832 -8.45 30.15 -13.46
C PRO A 832 -8.04 31.41 -12.70
N GLY A 833 -6.78 31.80 -12.86
CA GLY A 833 -6.21 32.99 -12.21
C GLY A 833 -4.72 32.86 -11.91
N THR A 834 -4.18 33.94 -11.37
CA THR A 834 -2.77 34.07 -10.98
C THR A 834 -2.64 33.91 -9.46
N TYR A 835 -2.01 32.83 -9.01
CA TYR A 835 -1.88 32.48 -7.60
C TYR A 835 -0.47 32.77 -7.08
N SER A 836 -0.36 33.46 -5.95
CA SER A 836 0.93 33.74 -5.29
C SER A 836 0.83 33.62 -3.77
N LEU A 837 1.98 33.49 -3.12
CA LEU A 837 2.10 33.32 -1.68
C LEU A 837 3.04 34.38 -1.10
N ALA A 838 2.63 35.02 -0.02
CA ALA A 838 3.52 35.78 0.85
C ALA A 838 3.68 35.04 2.19
N VAL A 839 4.92 34.98 2.70
CA VAL A 839 5.24 34.38 4.00
C VAL A 839 5.93 35.40 4.91
N ASP A 840 5.71 35.27 6.22
CA ASP A 840 6.42 36.02 7.27
C ASP A 840 6.37 37.56 7.17
N ASN A 841 5.46 38.12 6.37
CA ASN A 841 5.38 39.55 6.00
C ASN A 841 6.71 40.12 5.43
N VAL A 842 7.60 39.28 4.89
CA VAL A 842 8.88 39.73 4.34
C VAL A 842 8.70 40.12 2.87
N SER A 843 8.92 41.39 2.55
CA SER A 843 8.99 41.86 1.17
C SER A 843 10.43 41.66 0.66
N GLY A 844 10.62 40.88 -0.41
CA GLY A 844 11.78 41.05 -1.29
C GLY A 844 12.92 40.03 -1.29
N LYS A 845 12.80 38.81 -0.74
CA LYS A 845 13.71 37.70 -1.08
C LYS A 845 12.94 36.38 -1.07
N CYS A 846 12.85 35.72 -2.22
CA CYS A 846 11.87 34.66 -2.50
C CYS A 846 12.32 33.28 -2.01
N PRO A 847 11.78 32.77 -0.89
CA PRO A 847 12.32 31.55 -0.30
C PRO A 847 11.63 30.29 -0.82
N ASP A 848 10.34 30.35 -1.19
CA ASP A 848 9.55 29.13 -1.40
C ASP A 848 8.58 29.19 -2.61
N PHE A 849 7.84 30.29 -2.85
CA PHE A 849 6.84 30.42 -3.96
C PHE A 849 6.60 31.84 -4.49
N SER A 850 7.27 32.87 -3.96
CA SER A 850 6.78 34.26 -4.04
C SER A 850 7.36 35.12 -5.17
N CYS A 851 8.32 34.62 -5.97
CA CYS A 851 8.88 35.41 -7.08
C CYS A 851 8.11 35.23 -8.40
N CYS A 852 7.47 34.08 -8.58
CA CYS A 852 6.73 33.74 -9.80
C CYS A 852 5.39 33.11 -9.40
N PRO A 853 4.27 33.67 -9.86
CA PRO A 853 2.97 33.10 -9.51
C PRO A 853 2.72 31.78 -10.24
N PHE A 854 1.91 30.91 -9.66
CA PHE A 854 1.30 29.80 -10.38
C PHE A 854 0.14 30.36 -11.21
N ILE A 855 0.10 30.08 -12.51
CA ILE A 855 -0.88 30.67 -13.42
C ILE A 855 -1.74 29.55 -14.01
N VAL A 856 -3.06 29.67 -13.90
CA VAL A 856 -4.04 28.82 -14.56
C VAL A 856 -4.82 29.66 -15.56
N GLU A 857 -4.79 29.27 -16.84
CA GLU A 857 -5.51 29.92 -17.93
C GLU A 857 -6.49 28.94 -18.57
N GLU A 858 -7.68 29.43 -18.92
CA GLU A 858 -8.67 28.65 -19.66
C GLU A 858 -8.47 28.81 -21.17
N ASP A 859 -8.48 27.69 -21.88
CA ASP A 859 -8.57 27.67 -23.33
C ASP A 859 -9.99 27.33 -23.78
N THR A 860 -10.38 27.92 -24.91
CA THR A 860 -11.67 27.70 -25.53
C THR A 860 -11.74 26.35 -26.23
N LEU A 861 -12.92 25.71 -26.16
CA LEU A 861 -13.16 24.46 -26.88
C LEU A 861 -13.16 24.70 -28.40
N PRO A 862 -12.55 23.82 -29.22
CA PRO A 862 -12.55 23.93 -30.67
C PRO A 862 -13.95 24.09 -31.25
N THR A 863 -14.14 25.10 -32.09
CA THR A 863 -15.37 25.26 -32.88
C THR A 863 -15.15 24.79 -34.30
N PHE A 864 -16.05 23.94 -34.81
CA PHE A 864 -16.06 23.50 -36.19
C PHE A 864 -17.48 23.06 -36.59
N LYS A 865 -17.71 22.94 -37.89
CA LYS A 865 -18.89 22.27 -38.46
C LYS A 865 -18.43 20.97 -39.11
N VAL A 866 -19.22 19.92 -38.98
CA VAL A 866 -18.95 18.62 -39.61
C VAL A 866 -20.20 18.11 -40.30
N VAL A 867 -20.01 17.54 -41.48
CA VAL A 867 -21.07 16.92 -42.28
C VAL A 867 -20.59 15.56 -42.78
N ALA A 868 -21.47 14.56 -42.71
CA ALA A 868 -21.30 13.30 -43.42
C ALA A 868 -21.97 13.39 -44.79
N ILE A 869 -21.22 13.13 -45.86
CA ILE A 869 -21.73 13.08 -47.23
C ILE A 869 -21.98 11.61 -47.57
N PRO A 870 -23.24 11.20 -47.86
CA PRO A 870 -23.57 9.83 -48.25
C PRO A 870 -22.80 9.37 -49.49
N VAL A 871 -22.70 8.06 -49.65
CA VAL A 871 -22.11 7.46 -50.85
C VAL A 871 -22.94 7.77 -52.10
N THR A 872 -22.33 7.73 -53.29
CA THR A 872 -23.04 7.87 -54.57
C THR A 872 -23.38 6.52 -55.20
N CYS A 873 -24.36 6.48 -56.09
CA CYS A 873 -24.68 5.32 -56.92
C CYS A 873 -24.08 5.46 -58.33
N VAL A 874 -23.55 4.36 -58.87
CA VAL A 874 -23.28 4.21 -60.30
C VAL A 874 -24.10 3.02 -60.78
N GLY A 875 -25.17 3.29 -61.53
CA GLY A 875 -26.22 2.28 -61.78
C GLY A 875 -26.87 1.82 -60.47
N ASN A 876 -27.01 0.50 -60.30
CA ASN A 876 -27.59 -0.13 -59.09
C ASN A 876 -26.54 -0.46 -58.02
N VAL A 877 -25.31 0.05 -58.13
CA VAL A 877 -24.21 -0.28 -57.21
C VAL A 877 -23.79 0.95 -56.41
N ALA A 878 -23.89 0.85 -55.08
CA ALA A 878 -23.38 1.85 -54.16
C ALA A 878 -21.85 1.87 -54.18
N GLN A 879 -21.28 3.05 -54.29
CA GLN A 879 -19.82 3.24 -54.26
C GLN A 879 -19.32 3.32 -52.81
N ALA A 880 -18.04 3.04 -52.57
CA ALA A 880 -17.39 3.25 -51.27
C ALA A 880 -16.70 4.63 -51.24
N ASN A 881 -17.48 5.69 -51.43
CA ASN A 881 -16.97 7.07 -51.54
C ASN A 881 -17.64 8.05 -50.58
N GLY A 882 -18.23 7.54 -49.49
CA GLY A 882 -18.82 8.35 -48.45
C GLY A 882 -17.74 9.17 -47.74
N LYS A 883 -18.10 10.39 -47.31
CA LYS A 883 -17.13 11.34 -46.75
C LYS A 883 -17.54 11.89 -45.40
N ILE A 884 -16.55 12.25 -44.60
CA ILE A 884 -16.72 13.14 -43.44
C ILE A 884 -15.92 14.41 -43.74
N VAL A 885 -16.59 15.55 -43.72
CA VAL A 885 -16.00 16.83 -44.11
C VAL A 885 -16.22 17.86 -43.01
N LEU A 886 -15.13 18.49 -42.58
CA LEU A 886 -15.13 19.62 -41.65
C LEU A 886 -15.14 20.95 -42.42
N SER A 887 -15.74 21.95 -41.82
CA SER A 887 -15.69 23.34 -42.27
C SER A 887 -15.67 24.28 -41.06
N SER A 888 -15.30 25.55 -41.28
CA SER A 888 -15.19 26.55 -40.19
C SER A 888 -14.28 26.11 -39.03
N PHE A 889 -13.20 25.40 -39.33
CA PHE A 889 -12.21 24.91 -38.35
C PHE A 889 -10.92 25.73 -38.39
N ASN A 890 -10.09 25.64 -37.35
CA ASN A 890 -8.74 26.17 -37.35
C ASN A 890 -7.75 25.12 -37.90
N ALA A 891 -6.94 25.49 -38.89
CA ALA A 891 -6.02 24.57 -39.55
C ALA A 891 -4.86 24.08 -38.65
N ALA A 892 -4.58 24.76 -37.53
CA ALA A 892 -3.59 24.33 -36.55
C ALA A 892 -4.11 23.21 -35.61
N TYR A 893 -5.40 22.91 -35.66
CA TYR A 893 -6.02 21.90 -34.82
C TYR A 893 -5.79 20.49 -35.34
N THR A 894 -5.90 19.53 -34.44
CA THR A 894 -5.83 18.10 -34.78
C THR A 894 -7.18 17.43 -34.62
N TYR A 895 -7.40 16.30 -35.27
CA TYR A 895 -8.64 15.54 -35.19
C TYR A 895 -8.38 14.06 -34.99
N GLN A 896 -9.41 13.41 -34.44
CA GLN A 896 -9.62 11.98 -34.53
C GLN A 896 -11.10 11.69 -34.84
N TYR A 897 -11.42 10.48 -35.30
CA TYR A 897 -12.81 10.04 -35.40
C TYR A 897 -12.95 8.55 -35.13
N SER A 898 -14.09 8.16 -34.56
CA SER A 898 -14.43 6.76 -34.28
C SER A 898 -15.85 6.45 -34.72
N LEU A 899 -16.14 5.15 -34.86
CA LEU A 899 -17.49 4.67 -35.11
C LEU A 899 -18.34 4.76 -33.84
N GLY A 900 -19.61 5.17 -33.95
CA GLY A 900 -20.55 5.22 -32.83
C GLY A 900 -21.01 6.64 -32.47
N ALA A 901 -21.98 6.70 -31.55
CA ALA A 901 -22.57 7.96 -31.08
C ALA A 901 -21.71 8.69 -30.03
N ASN A 902 -20.66 8.03 -29.52
CA ASN A 902 -19.67 8.62 -28.62
C ASN A 902 -18.28 8.38 -29.20
N PHE A 903 -17.34 9.26 -28.89
CA PHE A 903 -15.95 9.08 -29.30
C PHE A 903 -15.31 7.91 -28.51
N ASN A 904 -14.58 7.06 -29.21
CA ASN A 904 -13.82 5.96 -28.64
C ASN A 904 -12.37 6.05 -29.12
N GLU A 905 -11.49 6.50 -28.22
CA GLU A 905 -10.07 6.72 -28.52
C GLU A 905 -9.34 5.42 -28.87
N ALA A 906 -9.63 4.32 -28.17
CA ALA A 906 -9.03 3.02 -28.40
C ALA A 906 -9.44 2.39 -29.76
N ALA A 907 -10.56 2.83 -30.32
CA ALA A 907 -11.07 2.39 -31.63
C ALA A 907 -11.08 3.53 -32.65
N SER A 908 -10.17 4.51 -32.51
CA SER A 908 -10.03 5.62 -33.45
C SER A 908 -9.68 5.11 -34.85
N LEU A 909 -10.50 5.45 -35.84
CA LEU A 909 -10.33 5.06 -37.24
C LEU A 909 -9.24 5.90 -37.93
N SER A 910 -8.93 7.08 -37.40
CA SER A 910 -7.82 7.91 -37.84
C SER A 910 -6.49 7.56 -37.17
N GLY A 911 -6.48 6.72 -36.12
CA GLY A 911 -5.30 6.48 -35.26
C GLY A 911 -5.07 7.64 -34.29
N SER A 912 -3.81 7.99 -34.01
CA SER A 912 -3.43 9.14 -33.18
C SER A 912 -3.93 10.48 -33.76
N PRO A 913 -3.99 11.57 -32.97
CA PRO A 913 -4.41 12.88 -33.46
C PRO A 913 -3.60 13.35 -34.68
N LYS A 914 -4.31 13.77 -35.73
CA LYS A 914 -3.73 14.24 -37.00
C LYS A 914 -4.12 15.68 -37.28
N LEU A 915 -3.25 16.46 -37.92
CA LEU A 915 -3.63 17.79 -38.42
C LEU A 915 -4.85 17.70 -39.35
N ILE A 916 -5.78 18.65 -39.24
CA ILE A 916 -6.94 18.69 -40.13
C ILE A 916 -6.46 19.03 -41.55
N PRO A 917 -6.79 18.21 -42.57
CA PRO A 917 -6.45 18.49 -43.96
C PRO A 917 -6.98 19.84 -44.42
N ALA A 918 -6.24 20.52 -45.31
CA ALA A 918 -6.60 21.86 -45.78
C ALA A 918 -7.98 21.91 -46.49
N ASP A 919 -8.41 20.80 -47.09
CA ASP A 919 -9.73 20.64 -47.71
C ASP A 919 -10.83 20.18 -46.74
N GLY A 920 -10.48 19.94 -45.46
CA GLY A 920 -11.40 19.52 -44.40
C GLY A 920 -11.87 18.07 -44.50
N VAL A 921 -11.38 17.27 -45.46
CA VAL A 921 -11.87 15.91 -45.68
C VAL A 921 -11.14 14.92 -44.77
N LEU A 922 -11.82 14.41 -43.75
CA LEU A 922 -11.23 13.49 -42.77
C LEU A 922 -11.25 12.04 -43.24
N ALA A 923 -12.30 11.67 -43.97
CA ALA A 923 -12.47 10.37 -44.58
C ALA A 923 -13.15 10.54 -45.94
N ASN A 924 -12.78 9.74 -46.93
CA ASN A 924 -13.30 9.85 -48.31
C ASN A 924 -13.68 8.52 -48.98
N ASN A 925 -13.61 7.42 -48.24
CA ASN A 925 -13.79 6.05 -48.71
C ASN A 925 -14.75 5.24 -47.82
N LEU A 926 -15.69 5.91 -47.16
CA LEU A 926 -16.60 5.24 -46.23
C LEU A 926 -17.59 4.34 -46.98
N PRO A 927 -17.84 3.12 -46.48
CA PRO A 927 -18.75 2.17 -47.12
C PRO A 927 -20.21 2.59 -46.94
N ASN A 928 -21.06 2.12 -47.86
CA ASN A 928 -22.51 2.22 -47.68
C ASN A 928 -22.97 1.30 -46.56
N GLN A 929 -23.78 1.82 -45.64
CA GLN A 929 -24.33 1.05 -44.52
C GLN A 929 -25.82 0.81 -44.74
N ALA A 930 -26.37 -0.28 -44.19
CA ALA A 930 -27.78 -0.62 -44.34
C ALA A 930 -28.72 0.31 -43.54
N VAL A 931 -28.18 0.94 -42.49
CA VAL A 931 -28.85 1.91 -41.62
C VAL A 931 -27.94 3.11 -41.41
N GLY A 932 -28.51 4.23 -40.95
CA GLY A 932 -27.71 5.42 -40.64
C GLY A 932 -26.59 5.09 -39.65
N GLN A 933 -25.35 5.31 -40.05
CA GLN A 933 -24.18 4.95 -39.26
C GLN A 933 -23.59 6.19 -38.57
N PRO A 934 -23.60 6.25 -37.23
CA PRO A 934 -23.00 7.37 -36.52
C PRO A 934 -21.47 7.28 -36.53
N TYR A 935 -20.86 8.43 -36.75
CA TYR A 935 -19.43 8.69 -36.55
C TYR A 935 -19.28 9.86 -35.61
N THR A 936 -18.43 9.73 -34.59
CA THR A 936 -18.11 10.83 -33.68
C THR A 936 -16.71 11.35 -33.98
N ILE A 937 -16.61 12.65 -34.24
CA ILE A 937 -15.37 13.35 -34.56
C ILE A 937 -14.97 14.16 -33.34
N ARG A 938 -13.72 13.99 -32.92
CA ARG A 938 -13.08 14.80 -31.89
C ARG A 938 -12.07 15.73 -32.54
N VAL A 939 -12.19 17.03 -32.29
CA VAL A 939 -11.17 18.03 -32.71
C VAL A 939 -10.50 18.60 -31.47
N TYR A 940 -9.17 18.69 -31.48
CA TYR A 940 -8.34 19.22 -30.40
C TYR A 940 -7.71 20.56 -30.79
N ASN A 941 -7.67 21.52 -29.87
CA ASN A 941 -6.82 22.71 -30.01
C ASN A 941 -5.35 22.39 -29.66
N ALA A 942 -4.48 23.41 -29.71
CA ALA A 942 -3.06 23.27 -29.39
C ALA A 942 -2.79 22.94 -27.89
N SER A 943 -3.71 23.30 -27.00
CA SER A 943 -3.63 23.04 -25.56
C SER A 943 -4.19 21.67 -25.16
N GLY A 944 -4.74 20.90 -26.10
CA GLY A 944 -5.33 19.58 -25.86
C GLY A 944 -6.82 19.59 -25.53
N CYS A 945 -7.48 20.75 -25.50
CA CYS A 945 -8.93 20.83 -25.30
C CYS A 945 -9.67 20.38 -26.55
N TYR A 946 -10.79 19.67 -26.36
CA TYR A 946 -11.49 19.04 -27.47
C TYR A 946 -12.99 19.27 -27.47
N THR A 947 -13.56 19.18 -28.68
CA THR A 947 -15.00 19.15 -28.90
C THR A 947 -15.35 17.90 -29.68
N ASP A 948 -16.33 17.14 -29.19
CA ASP A 948 -16.90 15.99 -29.88
C ASP A 948 -18.14 16.39 -30.66
N THR A 949 -18.26 15.94 -31.90
CA THR A 949 -19.48 16.11 -32.71
C THR A 949 -19.79 14.84 -33.47
N THR A 950 -21.02 14.36 -33.32
CA THR A 950 -21.51 13.16 -34.00
C THR A 950 -22.26 13.53 -35.26
N VAL A 951 -21.95 12.84 -36.36
CA VAL A 951 -22.70 12.93 -37.63
C VAL A 951 -23.18 11.55 -38.06
N LEU A 952 -24.30 11.53 -38.78
CA LEU A 952 -24.91 10.30 -39.28
C LEU A 952 -24.64 10.16 -40.78
N LEU A 953 -23.89 9.14 -41.17
CA LEU A 953 -23.77 8.76 -42.57
C LEU A 953 -25.03 7.99 -42.97
N LEU A 954 -25.90 8.64 -43.75
CA LEU A 954 -27.15 8.03 -44.19
C LEU A 954 -26.93 6.97 -45.28
N PRO A 955 -27.74 5.91 -45.30
CA PRO A 955 -27.69 4.87 -46.33
C PRO A 955 -28.08 5.45 -47.70
N CYS A 956 -27.37 5.03 -48.75
CA CYS A 956 -27.73 5.34 -50.13
C CYS A 956 -28.36 4.11 -50.78
N VAL A 957 -29.55 4.27 -51.37
CA VAL A 957 -30.29 3.16 -51.99
C VAL A 957 -30.11 3.23 -53.51
N CYS A 958 -29.31 2.32 -54.05
CA CYS A 958 -28.99 2.26 -55.48
C CYS A 958 -29.91 1.26 -56.19
N GLY A 959 -31.13 1.70 -56.50
CA GLY A 959 -32.08 0.96 -57.31
C GLY A 959 -33.28 1.85 -57.67
N CYS A 960 -33.89 1.62 -58.83
CA CYS A 960 -35.23 2.17 -59.08
C CYS A 960 -36.20 1.48 -58.13
N GLN A 961 -36.94 2.24 -57.31
CA GLN A 961 -38.11 1.72 -56.61
C GLN A 961 -39.04 1.07 -57.64
N GLU A 962 -39.50 -0.15 -57.39
CA GLU A 962 -40.60 -0.72 -58.16
C GLU A 962 -41.78 0.25 -58.11
N HIS A 963 -42.44 0.47 -59.26
CA HIS A 963 -43.62 1.32 -59.35
C HIS A 963 -44.67 0.85 -58.35
N ILE A 964 -44.85 1.59 -57.27
CA ILE A 964 -46.00 1.42 -56.38
C ILE A 964 -47.21 1.92 -57.16
N CYS A 965 -47.95 1.01 -57.81
CA CYS A 965 -49.28 1.29 -58.33
C CYS A 965 -50.19 1.63 -57.14
N VAL A 966 -50.57 2.90 -56.98
CA VAL A 966 -51.59 3.32 -56.02
C VAL A 966 -52.97 3.14 -56.68
N PRO A 967 -53.81 2.18 -56.24
CA PRO A 967 -55.16 2.08 -56.76
C PRO A 967 -56.00 3.26 -56.24
N PHE A 968 -56.62 4.00 -57.14
CA PHE A 968 -57.66 4.97 -56.80
C PHE A 968 -59.01 4.53 -57.40
N ILE A 969 -60.07 4.63 -56.60
CA ILE A 969 -61.45 4.34 -57.02
C ILE A 969 -62.08 5.65 -57.48
N THR A 970 -62.57 5.69 -58.71
CA THR A 970 -63.42 6.80 -59.20
C THR A 970 -64.89 6.39 -59.09
N GLN A 971 -65.68 7.17 -58.34
CA GLN A 971 -67.14 7.00 -58.25
C GLN A 971 -67.83 8.06 -59.12
N ARG A 972 -68.63 7.62 -60.11
CA ARG A 972 -69.39 8.52 -60.98
C ARG A 972 -70.62 9.07 -60.23
N THR A 973 -70.59 10.34 -59.83
CA THR A 973 -71.65 10.97 -59.02
C THR A 973 -72.78 11.63 -59.82
N LYS A 974 -72.73 11.69 -61.16
CA LYS A 974 -73.88 12.08 -62.00
C LYS A 974 -73.75 11.61 -63.45
N ARG A 975 -74.82 11.03 -64.02
CA ARG A 975 -74.97 10.76 -65.47
C ARG A 975 -75.74 11.94 -66.07
N ALA A 976 -75.28 12.48 -67.21
CA ALA A 976 -76.11 13.40 -67.99
C ALA A 976 -77.29 12.64 -68.60
N ILE A 977 -78.51 13.14 -68.40
CA ILE A 977 -79.73 12.63 -69.05
C ILE A 977 -79.54 12.75 -70.56
N ARG A 978 -79.72 11.64 -71.29
CA ARG A 978 -79.79 11.67 -72.76
C ARG A 978 -81.24 11.78 -73.18
N ILE A 979 -81.49 12.50 -74.27
CA ILE A 979 -82.79 12.58 -74.95
C ILE A 979 -83.23 11.15 -75.26
N GLY A 980 -84.26 10.67 -74.57
CA GLY A 980 -84.79 9.30 -74.67
C GLY A 980 -85.10 8.60 -73.34
N ASP A 981 -84.65 9.12 -72.19
CA ASP A 981 -85.06 8.57 -70.89
C ASP A 981 -86.56 8.89 -70.65
N ALA A 982 -87.37 7.87 -70.35
CA ALA A 982 -88.81 8.01 -70.11
C ALA A 982 -89.09 8.86 -68.86
N ARG A 983 -90.11 9.72 -68.94
CA ARG A 983 -90.56 10.57 -67.82
C ARG A 983 -91.09 9.74 -66.65
#